data_AF-A0AAU7LM74-F1
#
_entry.id   AF-A0AAU7LM74-F1
#
_cell.length_a   1.000
_cell.length_b   1.000
_cell.length_c   1.000
_cell.angle_alpha   90.00
_cell.angle_beta   90.00
_cell.angle_gamma   90.00
#
_symmetry.space_group_name_H-M   'P 1'
#
loop_
_entity.id
_entity.type
_entity.pdbx_description
1 polymer ?
#
loop_
_entity_poly.entity_id
_entity_poly.type
_entity_poly.pdbx_seq_one_letter_code
_entity_poly.pdbx_strand_id
1 'polypeptide(L)'
;MSFPSGASAATRPVSPIESARRQAEQLSLAQKPNEAWEVLRGARVHASPGDTAYWQLYGDQAWDRGAKPEAVLAYRTVWEAGSTNGLAMERLIQHYNANGEPKQAIAIGEQGYQRLAEARWLLLAMDAASQASLWDNLRDLTAQAKNAEDKFRSSEMYWLLEAHSANHDGQKERARAAYKQALALNPASVPTRAQILWFEIDGGDKQQLGDHLAQWQDDAQAKPAYWSAYAVALLQLKRVDESLVWFDKQAREKPDDFLWQLSYVSALSHAGQPEQEERLRRAIVLRLKDRLAIVNDMPKPDGKVVLLAYASMVRDFDGVAAGDQVLQDTLERGYTDADVYESLVASSLAQKNFDAAHDWLARAEADHQKLPAYQLLAVAMARHDPQAIEQVLQQREKDLSTPDRVTALRQLGHNQLALSLTEKSLLEAEDESSELLRQHRDQLKTQLARRVEAGFEARNLSDLKIRRSEVAASFPHAKGRTTVRLAHNALSSDSPNLLVSGFHGENDLSFLTELPVTDNPMRVTLGRNQRSDKSLTYGRFEWIHVLSPRLNTRLDVSLNGLTEETSALRAIGSKDKVSLGVSGNLTDLTYARAEMARQNFNTRNGDALGHGYRVEGEMGTTVLKSIPAWQMRISGSSERNRVTDRLPAYLIGPVLPAFQTIEGVLATRFSTLGIGATLRFGQAEGRERRVHGLIDGWVGKQWPASDRAYSLRAALNIPVSSAGQVRAEAFYTNVQGGVSSAANRGIGVWYRHEF
;
A
#
# COMPACT_ATOMS: atom_id res chain seq x y z
N MET A 1 15.05 59.80 -102.82
CA MET A 1 13.76 59.25 -102.33
C MET A 1 13.67 57.81 -102.80
N SER A 2 13.69 56.85 -101.88
CA SER A 2 13.27 55.44 -102.10
C SER A 2 12.88 54.83 -100.75
N PHE A 3 11.65 54.30 -100.65
CA PHE A 3 11.13 53.55 -99.50
C PHE A 3 11.44 52.04 -99.65
N PRO A 4 11.62 51.28 -98.54
CA PRO A 4 11.50 49.83 -98.57
C PRO A 4 10.27 49.31 -97.80
N SER A 5 9.84 48.14 -98.25
CA SER A 5 8.64 47.34 -98.00
C SER A 5 8.47 46.75 -96.59
N GLY A 6 7.23 46.70 -96.10
CA GLY A 6 6.83 45.98 -94.90
C GLY A 6 6.76 44.46 -95.10
N ALA A 7 7.30 43.71 -94.13
CA ALA A 7 7.26 42.25 -94.05
C ALA A 7 6.15 41.79 -93.07
N SER A 8 5.31 40.87 -93.55
CA SER A 8 4.25 40.17 -92.81
C SER A 8 4.82 39.08 -91.89
N ALA A 9 4.45 39.10 -90.61
CA ALA A 9 4.86 38.11 -89.60
C ALA A 9 4.06 36.79 -89.72
N ALA A 10 4.76 35.67 -89.85
CA ALA A 10 4.18 34.32 -89.81
C ALA A 10 4.01 33.83 -88.35
N THR A 11 2.80 33.40 -87.99
CA THR A 11 2.44 32.81 -86.69
C THR A 11 2.97 31.38 -86.54
N ARG A 12 3.77 31.10 -85.50
CA ARG A 12 4.20 29.75 -85.11
C ARG A 12 3.02 28.90 -84.60
N PRO A 13 3.01 27.56 -84.80
CA PRO A 13 2.00 26.67 -84.22
C PRO A 13 2.10 26.66 -82.69
N VAL A 14 0.95 26.78 -82.02
CA VAL A 14 0.83 26.73 -80.56
C VAL A 14 0.94 25.27 -80.08
N SER A 15 1.77 25.00 -79.07
CA SER A 15 1.92 23.67 -78.45
C SER A 15 0.58 23.15 -77.90
N PRO A 16 0.29 21.83 -77.94
CA PRO A 16 -0.91 21.24 -77.34
C PRO A 16 -1.11 21.64 -75.87
N ILE A 17 -0.03 21.76 -75.10
CA ILE A 17 -0.06 22.17 -73.69
C ILE A 17 -0.44 23.63 -73.53
N GLU A 18 0.12 24.50 -74.38
CA GLU A 18 -0.21 25.92 -74.37
C GLU A 18 -1.65 26.17 -74.83
N SER A 19 -2.17 25.35 -75.76
CA SER A 19 -3.58 25.37 -76.15
C SER A 19 -4.50 24.94 -75.00
N ALA A 20 -4.17 23.83 -74.32
CA ALA A 20 -4.95 23.35 -73.17
C ALA A 20 -4.95 24.36 -72.01
N ARG A 21 -3.80 24.98 -71.72
CA ARG A 21 -3.68 26.04 -70.72
C ARG A 21 -4.60 27.23 -71.03
N ARG A 22 -4.51 27.78 -72.25
CA ARG A 22 -5.36 28.93 -72.66
C ARG A 22 -6.84 28.59 -72.65
N GLN A 23 -7.21 27.39 -73.10
CA GLN A 23 -8.60 26.92 -73.07
C GLN A 23 -9.10 26.82 -71.63
N ALA A 24 -8.30 26.27 -70.72
CA ALA A 24 -8.65 26.18 -69.31
C ALA A 24 -8.77 27.55 -68.64
N GLU A 25 -7.95 28.53 -69.00
CA GLU A 25 -8.08 29.92 -68.52
C GLU A 25 -9.38 30.57 -68.98
N GLN A 26 -9.75 30.40 -70.25
CA GLN A 26 -11.02 30.89 -70.78
C GLN A 26 -12.22 30.23 -70.08
N LEU A 27 -12.16 28.92 -69.86
CA LEU A 27 -13.22 28.19 -69.15
C LEU A 27 -13.31 28.64 -67.68
N SER A 28 -12.17 28.94 -67.04
CA SER A 28 -12.13 29.49 -65.68
C SER A 28 -12.77 30.88 -65.62
N LEU A 29 -12.49 31.75 -66.59
CA LEU A 29 -13.13 33.07 -66.72
C LEU A 29 -14.63 32.99 -67.00
N ALA A 30 -15.06 31.97 -67.75
CA ALA A 30 -16.47 31.70 -68.04
C ALA A 30 -17.22 31.02 -66.87
N GLN A 31 -16.62 30.96 -65.67
CA GLN A 31 -17.17 30.27 -64.50
C GLN A 31 -17.49 28.78 -64.74
N LYS A 32 -16.71 28.12 -65.59
CA LYS A 32 -16.79 26.67 -65.89
C LYS A 32 -15.54 25.93 -65.37
N PRO A 33 -15.28 25.94 -64.05
CA PRO A 33 -14.02 25.43 -63.51
C PRO A 33 -13.87 23.91 -63.70
N ASN A 34 -14.98 23.14 -63.75
CA ASN A 34 -14.92 21.68 -63.94
C ASN A 34 -14.45 21.31 -65.35
N GLU A 35 -14.95 22.02 -66.37
CA GLU A 35 -14.48 21.86 -67.75
C GLU A 35 -13.02 22.29 -67.88
N ALA A 36 -12.62 23.38 -67.21
CA ALA A 36 -11.22 23.83 -67.16
C ALA A 36 -10.29 22.77 -66.56
N TRP A 37 -10.70 22.13 -65.47
CA TRP A 37 -9.94 21.07 -64.81
C TRP A 37 -9.77 19.85 -65.71
N GLU A 38 -10.83 19.38 -66.37
CA GLU A 38 -10.74 18.20 -67.25
C GLU A 38 -9.84 18.46 -68.47
N VAL A 39 -9.87 19.67 -69.03
CA VAL A 39 -8.96 20.08 -70.11
C VAL A 39 -7.50 20.04 -69.65
N LEU A 40 -7.20 20.56 -68.45
CA LEU A 40 -5.85 20.51 -67.89
C LEU A 40 -5.43 19.06 -67.59
N ARG A 41 -6.27 18.30 -66.91
CA ARG A 41 -6.00 16.90 -66.53
C ARG A 41 -5.76 16.02 -67.75
N GLY A 42 -6.53 16.16 -68.81
CA GLY A 42 -6.33 15.44 -70.07
C GLY A 42 -5.01 15.80 -70.76
N ALA A 43 -4.56 17.05 -70.65
CA ALA A 43 -3.31 17.51 -71.25
C ALA A 43 -2.06 17.11 -70.46
N ARG A 44 -2.19 16.73 -69.18
CA ARG A 44 -1.05 16.42 -68.28
C ARG A 44 -0.02 15.44 -68.85
N VAL A 45 -0.48 14.41 -69.56
CA VAL A 45 0.42 13.36 -70.10
C VAL A 45 1.38 13.88 -71.17
N HIS A 46 1.12 15.06 -71.72
CA HIS A 46 1.96 15.70 -72.73
C HIS A 46 2.80 16.86 -72.15
N ALA A 47 2.69 17.16 -70.85
CA ALA A 47 3.36 18.27 -70.21
C ALA A 47 4.76 17.87 -69.75
N SER A 48 5.77 18.66 -70.15
CA SER A 48 7.15 18.54 -69.67
C SER A 48 7.35 19.36 -68.40
N PRO A 49 8.37 19.08 -67.57
CA PRO A 49 8.69 19.93 -66.42
C PRO A 49 8.94 21.41 -66.77
N GLY A 50 9.34 21.71 -68.02
CA GLY A 50 9.55 23.07 -68.51
C GLY A 50 8.27 23.87 -68.80
N ASP A 51 7.11 23.21 -68.88
CA ASP A 51 5.80 23.84 -69.13
C ASP A 51 5.24 24.50 -67.85
N THR A 52 6.03 25.38 -67.24
CA THR A 52 5.79 25.94 -65.90
C THR A 52 4.45 26.66 -65.78
N ALA A 53 4.01 27.40 -66.81
CA ALA A 53 2.71 28.07 -66.82
C ALA A 53 1.52 27.09 -66.80
N TYR A 54 1.68 25.92 -67.44
CA TYR A 54 0.67 24.86 -67.38
C TYR A 54 0.64 24.23 -65.98
N TRP A 55 1.81 23.87 -65.42
CA TRP A 55 1.88 23.25 -64.10
C TRP A 55 1.42 24.18 -62.98
N GLN A 56 1.65 25.48 -63.10
CA GLN A 56 1.10 26.47 -62.16
C GLN A 56 -0.43 26.44 -62.15
N LEU A 57 -1.05 26.59 -63.31
CA LEU A 57 -2.51 26.56 -63.44
C LEU A 57 -3.10 25.21 -63.02
N TYR A 58 -2.44 24.11 -63.36
CA TYR A 58 -2.83 22.76 -62.94
C TYR A 58 -2.75 22.62 -61.42
N GLY A 59 -1.67 23.10 -60.80
CA GLY A 59 -1.48 23.07 -59.35
C GLY A 59 -2.54 23.88 -58.62
N ASP A 60 -2.83 25.09 -59.11
CA ASP A 60 -3.85 25.98 -58.52
C ASP A 60 -5.25 25.37 -58.58
N GLN A 61 -5.64 24.83 -59.74
CA GLN A 61 -6.91 24.12 -59.89
C GLN A 61 -6.98 22.86 -59.01
N ALA A 62 -5.87 22.12 -58.88
CA ALA A 62 -5.82 20.94 -58.01
C ALA A 62 -5.94 21.33 -56.52
N TRP A 63 -5.27 22.40 -56.11
CA TRP A 63 -5.29 22.91 -54.75
C TRP A 63 -6.70 23.35 -54.34
N ASP A 64 -7.35 24.17 -55.17
CA ASP A 64 -8.68 24.72 -54.89
C ASP A 64 -9.76 23.62 -54.79
N ARG A 65 -9.49 22.43 -55.32
CA ARG A 65 -10.37 21.25 -55.31
C ARG A 65 -10.05 20.26 -54.20
N GLY A 66 -9.01 20.50 -53.41
CA GLY A 66 -8.53 19.57 -52.39
C GLY A 66 -7.80 18.34 -52.93
N ALA A 67 -7.44 18.31 -54.22
CA ALA A 67 -6.62 17.27 -54.83
C ALA A 67 -5.14 17.47 -54.47
N LYS A 68 -4.82 17.31 -53.17
CA LYS A 68 -3.50 17.63 -52.60
C LYS A 68 -2.33 16.90 -53.28
N PRO A 69 -2.40 15.59 -53.61
CA PRO A 69 -1.30 14.91 -54.30
C PRO A 69 -0.97 15.54 -55.66
N GLU A 70 -1.99 15.87 -56.44
CA GLU A 70 -1.85 16.52 -57.75
C GLU A 70 -1.32 17.94 -57.64
N ALA A 71 -1.77 18.71 -56.64
CA ALA A 71 -1.30 20.07 -56.40
C ALA A 71 0.18 20.08 -56.01
N VAL A 72 0.59 19.21 -55.07
CA VAL A 72 1.98 19.11 -54.59
C VAL A 72 2.92 18.67 -55.70
N LEU A 73 2.50 17.69 -56.52
CA LEU A 73 3.27 17.29 -57.70
C LEU A 73 3.54 18.50 -58.59
N ALA A 74 2.48 19.23 -58.96
CA ALA A 74 2.59 20.34 -59.88
C ALA A 74 3.44 21.50 -59.31
N TYR A 75 3.24 21.86 -58.04
CA TYR A 75 4.06 22.89 -57.40
C TYR A 75 5.52 22.48 -57.25
N ARG A 76 5.80 21.21 -56.94
CA ARG A 76 7.17 20.69 -56.90
C ARG A 76 7.83 20.80 -58.27
N THR A 77 7.14 20.36 -59.33
CA THR A 77 7.63 20.47 -60.71
C THR A 77 7.94 21.92 -61.10
N VAL A 78 7.05 22.87 -60.76
CA VAL A 78 7.27 24.31 -61.00
C VAL A 78 8.45 24.85 -60.20
N TRP A 79 8.59 24.44 -58.95
CA TRP A 79 9.67 24.89 -58.06
C TRP A 79 11.05 24.40 -58.52
N GLU A 80 11.15 23.12 -58.88
CA GLU A 80 12.36 22.48 -59.40
C GLU A 80 12.77 23.06 -60.77
N ALA A 81 11.80 23.48 -61.58
CA ALA A 81 12.04 24.17 -62.86
C ALA A 81 12.55 25.62 -62.70
N GLY A 82 12.83 26.09 -61.48
CA GLY A 82 13.41 27.42 -61.23
C GLY A 82 12.41 28.56 -61.15
N SER A 83 11.10 28.26 -60.99
CA SER A 83 10.08 29.30 -60.89
C SER A 83 10.30 30.23 -59.70
N THR A 84 9.91 31.50 -59.90
CA THR A 84 9.86 32.54 -58.87
C THR A 84 8.45 32.73 -58.28
N ASN A 85 7.53 31.80 -58.55
CA ASN A 85 6.16 31.86 -58.03
C ASN A 85 6.12 31.56 -56.53
N GLY A 86 5.97 32.62 -55.72
CA GLY A 86 5.89 32.52 -54.27
C GLY A 86 4.70 31.70 -53.75
N LEU A 87 3.55 31.74 -54.42
CA LEU A 87 2.35 31.02 -53.97
C LEU A 87 2.53 29.50 -54.05
N ALA A 88 3.13 29.00 -55.13
CA ALA A 88 3.44 27.58 -55.30
C ALA A 88 4.39 27.09 -54.20
N MET A 89 5.41 27.89 -53.87
CA MET A 89 6.37 27.56 -52.82
C MET A 89 5.73 27.58 -51.43
N GLU A 90 4.93 28.60 -51.13
CA GLU A 90 4.22 28.69 -49.86
C GLU A 90 3.31 27.47 -49.64
N ARG A 91 2.58 27.05 -50.68
CA ARG A 91 1.74 25.83 -50.65
C ARG A 91 2.56 24.56 -50.43
N LEU A 92 3.79 24.47 -50.95
CA LEU A 92 4.70 23.35 -50.66
C LEU A 92 5.16 23.36 -49.20
N ILE A 93 5.61 24.51 -48.67
CA ILE A 93 6.03 24.65 -47.27
C ILE A 93 4.88 24.24 -46.33
N GLN A 94 3.67 24.74 -46.60
CA GLN A 94 2.47 24.38 -45.84
C GLN A 94 2.17 22.87 -45.89
N HIS A 95 2.30 22.24 -47.06
CA HIS A 95 2.08 20.80 -47.22
C HIS A 95 3.08 19.97 -46.40
N TYR A 96 4.37 20.29 -46.48
CA TYR A 96 5.40 19.53 -45.78
C TYR A 96 5.30 19.67 -44.26
N ASN A 97 5.01 20.88 -43.76
CA ASN A 97 4.73 21.06 -42.33
C ASN A 97 3.54 20.22 -41.87
N ALA A 98 2.44 20.22 -42.62
CA ALA A 98 1.22 19.49 -42.26
C ALA A 98 1.37 17.96 -42.25
N ASN A 99 2.38 17.41 -42.93
CA ASN A 99 2.63 15.96 -43.00
C ASN A 99 3.82 15.49 -42.13
N GLY A 100 4.32 16.35 -41.23
CA GLY A 100 5.44 15.96 -40.36
C GLY A 100 6.78 15.85 -41.11
N GLU A 101 6.94 16.60 -42.21
CA GLU A 101 8.16 16.68 -43.03
C GLU A 101 8.84 18.07 -42.91
N PRO A 102 9.18 18.54 -41.70
CA PRO A 102 9.63 19.92 -41.47
C PRO A 102 10.98 20.23 -42.14
N LYS A 103 11.85 19.22 -42.34
CA LYS A 103 13.15 19.40 -43.02
C LYS A 103 12.97 19.81 -44.48
N GLN A 104 11.97 19.25 -45.16
CA GLN A 104 11.61 19.61 -46.53
C GLN A 104 11.07 21.05 -46.58
N ALA A 105 10.22 21.43 -45.63
CA ALA A 105 9.71 22.79 -45.52
C ALA A 105 10.83 23.82 -45.29
N ILE A 106 11.75 23.53 -44.37
CA ILE A 106 12.94 24.37 -44.08
C ILE A 106 13.78 24.54 -45.36
N ALA A 107 14.12 23.45 -46.03
CA ALA A 107 14.96 23.49 -47.23
C ALA A 107 14.32 24.32 -48.36
N ILE A 108 13.01 24.20 -48.57
CA ILE A 108 12.29 25.00 -49.58
C ILE A 108 12.25 26.48 -49.19
N GLY A 109 12.01 26.80 -47.91
CA GLY A 109 12.01 28.20 -47.43
C GLY A 109 13.39 28.87 -47.53
N GLU A 110 14.47 28.16 -47.20
CA GLU A 110 15.84 28.65 -47.37
C GLU A 110 16.19 28.90 -48.84
N GLN A 111 15.88 27.94 -49.73
CA GLN A 111 16.05 28.11 -51.17
C GLN A 111 15.21 29.27 -51.70
N GLY A 112 13.99 29.44 -51.19
CA GLY A 112 13.10 30.57 -51.45
C GLY A 112 13.72 31.91 -51.09
N TYR A 113 14.32 32.00 -49.90
CA TYR A 113 15.01 33.21 -49.45
C TYR A 113 16.20 33.55 -50.35
N GLN A 114 17.01 32.55 -50.73
CA GLN A 114 18.14 32.74 -51.64
C GLN A 114 17.70 33.17 -53.04
N ARG A 115 16.61 32.57 -53.57
CA ARG A 115 16.12 32.81 -54.94
C ARG A 115 15.33 34.12 -55.08
N LEU A 116 14.50 34.46 -54.10
CA LEU A 116 13.55 35.58 -54.17
C LEU A 116 14.00 36.80 -53.36
N ALA A 117 14.97 36.65 -52.45
CA ALA A 117 15.48 37.70 -51.57
C ALA A 117 14.44 38.37 -50.65
N GLU A 118 13.27 37.74 -50.44
CA GLU A 118 12.19 38.20 -49.55
C GLU A 118 12.28 37.55 -48.16
N ALA A 119 12.26 38.37 -47.11
CA ALA A 119 12.42 37.92 -45.71
C ALA A 119 11.41 36.84 -45.26
N ARG A 120 10.17 36.88 -45.76
CA ARG A 120 9.11 35.95 -45.36
C ARG A 120 9.47 34.47 -45.53
N TRP A 121 10.31 34.14 -46.52
CA TRP A 121 10.65 32.75 -46.82
C TRP A 121 11.59 32.15 -45.79
N LEU A 122 12.55 32.95 -45.32
CA LEU A 122 13.41 32.54 -44.22
C LEU A 122 12.62 32.44 -42.92
N LEU A 123 11.66 33.37 -42.68
CA LEU A 123 10.79 33.31 -41.50
C LEU A 123 9.92 32.05 -41.47
N LEU A 124 9.36 31.62 -42.61
CA LEU A 124 8.62 30.36 -42.69
C LEU A 124 9.51 29.13 -42.45
N ALA A 125 10.77 29.16 -42.90
CA ALA A 125 11.73 28.10 -42.57
C ALA A 125 12.06 28.07 -41.08
N MET A 126 12.31 29.24 -40.47
CA MET A 126 12.57 29.37 -39.03
C MET A 126 11.38 28.87 -38.21
N ASP A 127 10.15 29.21 -38.62
CA ASP A 127 8.92 28.75 -37.96
C ASP A 127 8.75 27.23 -38.04
N ALA A 128 8.98 26.64 -39.22
CA ALA A 128 8.98 25.19 -39.39
C ALA A 128 10.01 24.51 -38.49
N ALA A 129 11.21 25.09 -38.36
CA ALA A 129 12.24 24.59 -37.44
C ALA A 129 11.83 24.71 -35.97
N SER A 130 11.23 25.84 -35.57
CA SER A 130 10.76 26.06 -34.20
C SER A 130 9.62 25.11 -33.83
N GLN A 131 8.63 24.91 -34.71
CA GLN A 131 7.48 24.03 -34.43
C GLN A 131 7.88 22.56 -34.36
N ALA A 132 8.89 22.15 -35.13
CA ALA A 132 9.42 20.80 -35.13
C ALA A 132 10.50 20.53 -34.07
N SER A 133 10.78 21.51 -33.19
CA SER A 133 11.85 21.43 -32.19
C SER A 133 13.24 21.11 -32.80
N LEU A 134 13.49 21.56 -34.03
CA LEU A 134 14.77 21.40 -34.73
C LEU A 134 15.68 22.58 -34.38
N TRP A 135 16.16 22.60 -33.13
CA TRP A 135 16.86 23.73 -32.53
C TRP A 135 18.15 24.14 -33.26
N ASP A 136 18.90 23.16 -33.79
CA ASP A 136 20.11 23.44 -34.59
C ASP A 136 19.76 24.21 -35.87
N ASN A 137 18.76 23.75 -36.61
CA ASN A 137 18.27 24.44 -37.81
C ASN A 137 17.76 25.84 -37.47
N LEU A 138 16.97 25.97 -36.40
CA LEU A 138 16.47 27.28 -35.96
C LEU A 138 17.61 28.23 -35.65
N ARG A 139 18.65 27.77 -34.94
CA ARG A 139 19.83 28.56 -34.59
C ARG A 139 20.60 29.03 -35.84
N ASP A 140 20.83 28.15 -36.81
CA ASP A 140 21.53 28.48 -38.06
C ASP A 140 20.75 29.49 -38.90
N LEU A 141 19.44 29.26 -39.07
CA LEU A 141 18.54 30.17 -39.78
C LEU A 141 18.46 31.54 -39.11
N THR A 142 18.43 31.56 -37.78
CA THR A 142 18.42 32.79 -36.98
C THR A 142 19.73 33.56 -37.15
N ALA A 143 20.87 32.89 -37.19
CA ALA A 143 22.16 33.51 -37.50
C ALA A 143 22.20 34.09 -38.92
N GLN A 144 21.60 33.39 -39.91
CA GLN A 144 21.46 33.90 -41.27
C GLN A 144 20.59 35.15 -41.32
N ALA A 145 19.46 35.17 -40.61
CA ALA A 145 18.58 36.33 -40.51
C ALA A 145 19.27 37.53 -39.86
N LYS A 146 20.05 37.29 -38.79
CA LYS A 146 20.82 38.31 -38.07
C LYS A 146 21.87 39.02 -38.94
N ASN A 147 22.51 38.30 -39.86
CA ASN A 147 23.46 38.91 -40.80
C ASN A 147 22.81 39.91 -41.77
N ALA A 148 21.48 39.86 -41.92
CA ALA A 148 20.69 40.77 -42.75
C ALA A 148 19.54 41.40 -41.94
N GLU A 149 19.77 41.70 -40.66
CA GLU A 149 18.77 42.08 -39.66
C GLU A 149 17.84 43.23 -40.12
N ASP A 150 18.35 44.19 -40.89
CA ASP A 150 17.55 45.30 -41.43
C ASP A 150 16.33 44.84 -42.26
N LYS A 151 16.39 43.65 -42.88
CA LYS A 151 15.28 43.05 -43.62
C LYS A 151 14.21 42.43 -42.72
N PHE A 152 14.56 42.10 -41.47
CA PHE A 152 13.74 41.30 -40.55
C PHE A 152 13.26 42.08 -39.32
N ARG A 153 13.99 43.12 -38.90
CA ARG A 153 13.74 43.86 -37.64
C ARG A 153 12.35 44.48 -37.51
N SER A 154 11.62 44.67 -38.62
CA SER A 154 10.24 45.17 -38.65
C SER A 154 9.18 44.07 -38.53
N SER A 155 9.59 42.80 -38.54
CA SER A 155 8.71 41.64 -38.40
C SER A 155 8.65 41.18 -36.94
N GLU A 156 7.45 41.10 -36.39
CA GLU A 156 7.21 40.50 -35.07
C GLU A 156 7.70 39.04 -35.01
N MET A 157 7.42 38.27 -36.08
CA MET A 157 7.75 36.85 -36.17
C MET A 157 9.26 36.60 -36.08
N TYR A 158 10.08 37.51 -36.61
CA TYR A 158 11.54 37.44 -36.48
C TYR A 158 11.96 37.46 -35.01
N TRP A 159 11.45 38.43 -34.25
CA TRP A 159 11.79 38.59 -32.84
C TRP A 159 11.25 37.46 -31.97
N LEU A 160 10.10 36.86 -32.29
CA LEU A 160 9.62 35.66 -31.60
C LEU A 160 10.54 34.46 -31.80
N LEU A 161 10.98 34.22 -33.04
CA LEU A 161 11.84 33.08 -33.36
C LEU A 161 13.25 33.26 -32.81
N GLU A 162 13.77 34.50 -32.81
CA GLU A 162 14.98 34.87 -32.08
C GLU A 162 14.83 34.61 -30.57
N ALA A 163 13.68 34.96 -29.98
CA ALA A 163 13.41 34.74 -28.57
C ALA A 163 13.35 33.25 -28.21
N HIS A 164 12.67 32.43 -29.03
CA HIS A 164 12.61 30.98 -28.87
C HIS A 164 14.01 30.34 -28.94
N SER A 165 14.79 30.71 -29.97
CA SER A 165 16.16 30.24 -30.16
C SER A 165 17.05 30.59 -28.96
N ALA A 166 17.01 31.86 -28.52
CA ALA A 166 17.77 32.32 -27.36
C ALA A 166 17.31 31.67 -26.04
N ASN A 167 16.01 31.41 -25.86
CA ASN A 167 15.48 30.75 -24.67
C ASN A 167 15.96 29.30 -24.58
N HIS A 168 15.88 28.55 -25.69
CA HIS A 168 16.41 27.19 -25.77
C HIS A 168 17.91 27.13 -25.42
N ASP A 169 18.70 28.08 -25.91
CA ASP A 169 20.14 28.17 -25.64
C ASP A 169 20.48 28.70 -24.23
N GLY A 170 19.48 28.94 -23.37
CA GLY A 170 19.66 29.47 -22.01
C GLY A 170 20.05 30.94 -21.94
N GLN A 171 20.02 31.67 -23.06
CA GLN A 171 20.36 33.09 -23.18
C GLN A 171 19.19 33.98 -22.75
N LYS A 172 18.79 33.89 -21.48
CA LYS A 172 17.57 34.52 -20.92
C LYS A 172 17.43 36.02 -21.21
N GLU A 173 18.50 36.80 -21.08
CA GLU A 173 18.46 38.25 -21.34
C GLU A 173 18.23 38.57 -22.82
N ARG A 174 18.80 37.75 -23.72
CA ARG A 174 18.61 37.90 -25.16
C ARG A 174 17.19 37.54 -25.56
N ALA A 175 16.65 36.45 -25.00
CA ALA A 175 15.26 36.07 -25.19
C ALA A 175 14.30 37.17 -24.70
N ARG A 176 14.55 37.70 -23.49
CA ARG A 176 13.77 38.80 -22.91
C ARG A 176 13.81 40.07 -23.79
N ALA A 177 14.98 40.43 -24.31
CA ALA A 177 15.11 41.58 -25.22
C ALA A 177 14.34 41.37 -26.53
N ALA A 178 14.44 40.18 -27.12
CA ALA A 178 13.73 39.82 -28.34
C ALA A 178 12.20 39.83 -28.13
N TYR A 179 11.70 39.26 -27.04
CA TYR A 179 10.28 39.34 -26.67
C TYR A 179 9.77 40.78 -26.50
N LYS A 180 10.57 41.67 -25.89
CA LYS A 180 10.22 43.09 -25.79
C LYS A 180 10.11 43.76 -27.16
N GLN A 181 10.98 43.41 -28.11
CA GLN A 181 10.89 43.93 -29.48
C GLN A 181 9.65 43.40 -30.21
N ALA A 182 9.36 42.09 -30.10
CA ALA A 182 8.14 41.50 -30.66
C ALA A 182 6.88 42.22 -30.14
N LEU A 183 6.80 42.42 -28.82
CA LEU A 183 5.68 43.10 -28.18
C LEU A 183 5.58 44.59 -28.56
N ALA A 184 6.71 45.28 -28.76
CA ALA A 184 6.72 46.67 -29.20
C ALA A 184 6.19 46.85 -30.63
N LEU A 185 6.49 45.89 -31.53
CA LEU A 185 6.01 45.91 -32.91
C LEU A 185 4.51 45.60 -33.01
N ASN A 186 4.03 44.65 -32.20
CA ASN A 186 2.62 44.29 -32.15
C ASN A 186 2.12 44.12 -30.70
N PRO A 187 1.73 45.23 -30.04
CA PRO A 187 1.32 45.20 -28.65
C PRO A 187 0.10 44.33 -28.40
N ALA A 188 -0.77 44.10 -29.39
CA ALA A 188 -2.00 43.32 -29.27
C ALA A 188 -1.84 41.85 -29.66
N SER A 189 -0.62 41.41 -29.99
CA SER A 189 -0.36 40.04 -30.42
C SER A 189 -0.56 39.04 -29.29
N VAL A 190 -1.54 38.17 -29.51
CA VAL A 190 -1.92 37.12 -28.56
C VAL A 190 -0.86 36.03 -28.50
N PRO A 191 -0.35 35.50 -29.64
CA PRO A 191 0.76 34.54 -29.62
C PRO A 191 2.00 35.07 -28.88
N THR A 192 2.40 36.33 -29.13
CA THR A 192 3.56 36.93 -28.46
C THR A 192 3.37 37.03 -26.95
N ARG A 193 2.23 37.57 -26.51
CA ARG A 193 1.93 37.70 -25.08
C ARG A 193 1.85 36.34 -24.39
N ALA A 194 1.26 35.32 -25.02
CA ALA A 194 1.21 33.96 -24.47
C ALA A 194 2.61 33.34 -24.33
N GLN A 195 3.50 33.54 -25.31
CA GLN A 195 4.88 33.06 -25.23
C GLN A 195 5.70 33.80 -24.17
N ILE A 196 5.45 35.09 -23.97
CA ILE A 196 6.06 35.86 -22.87
C ILE A 196 5.66 35.27 -21.51
N LEU A 197 4.39 34.92 -21.31
CA LEU A 197 3.95 34.28 -20.06
C LEU A 197 4.68 32.95 -19.82
N TRP A 198 4.82 32.09 -20.84
CA TRP A 198 5.58 30.85 -20.73
C TRP A 198 7.05 31.09 -20.39
N PHE A 199 7.69 32.06 -21.05
CA PHE A 199 9.06 32.45 -20.73
C PHE A 199 9.22 32.94 -19.28
N GLU A 200 8.26 33.70 -18.77
CA GLU A 200 8.27 34.20 -17.38
C GLU A 200 7.99 33.09 -16.36
N ILE A 201 7.14 32.13 -16.71
CA ILE A 201 6.91 30.90 -15.93
C ILE A 201 8.23 30.12 -15.77
N ASP A 202 8.90 29.82 -16.87
CA ASP A 202 10.18 29.09 -16.88
C ASP A 202 11.31 29.90 -16.22
N GLY A 203 11.26 31.22 -16.37
CA GLY A 203 12.22 32.17 -15.81
C GLY A 203 12.08 32.39 -14.31
N GLY A 204 10.88 32.17 -13.75
CA GLY A 204 10.58 32.39 -12.34
C GLY A 204 10.41 33.87 -11.94
N ASP A 205 10.21 34.77 -12.90
CA ASP A 205 10.04 36.21 -12.65
C ASP A 205 8.61 36.53 -12.21
N LYS A 206 8.30 36.23 -10.94
CA LYS A 206 6.94 36.31 -10.39
C LYS A 206 6.34 37.71 -10.43
N GLN A 207 7.17 38.76 -10.40
CA GLN A 207 6.68 40.13 -10.43
C GLN A 207 6.16 40.50 -11.82
N GLN A 208 7.00 40.33 -12.86
CA GLN A 208 6.58 40.60 -14.24
C GLN A 208 5.40 39.70 -14.65
N LEU A 209 5.43 38.44 -14.24
CA LEU A 209 4.33 37.51 -14.48
C LEU A 209 3.02 38.03 -13.87
N GLY A 210 3.05 38.54 -12.64
CA GLY A 210 1.87 39.14 -11.99
C GLY A 210 1.36 40.39 -12.72
N ASP A 211 2.25 41.26 -13.15
CA ASP A 211 1.92 42.51 -13.86
C ASP A 211 1.28 42.22 -15.23
N HIS A 212 1.86 41.31 -16.02
CA HIS A 212 1.33 40.93 -17.32
C HIS A 212 -0.01 40.18 -17.22
N LEU A 213 -0.17 39.30 -16.22
CA LEU A 213 -1.46 38.63 -15.98
C LEU A 213 -2.58 39.64 -15.71
N ALA A 214 -2.30 40.70 -14.94
CA ALA A 214 -3.26 41.78 -14.67
C ALA A 214 -3.53 42.61 -15.93
N GLN A 215 -2.48 42.98 -16.68
CA GLN A 215 -2.61 43.82 -17.87
C GLN A 215 -3.38 43.13 -19.01
N TRP A 216 -3.23 41.82 -19.19
CA TRP A 216 -3.81 41.08 -20.33
C TRP A 216 -5.08 40.30 -19.98
N GLN A 217 -5.63 40.49 -18.76
CA GLN A 217 -6.74 39.68 -18.25
C GLN A 217 -7.99 39.72 -19.13
N ASP A 218 -8.38 40.90 -19.63
CA ASP A 218 -9.58 41.06 -20.46
C ASP A 218 -9.46 40.30 -21.79
N ASP A 219 -8.29 40.38 -22.42
CA ASP A 219 -7.97 39.62 -23.64
C ASP A 219 -7.94 38.11 -23.35
N ALA A 220 -7.37 37.71 -22.22
CA ALA A 220 -7.29 36.32 -21.82
C ALA A 220 -8.67 35.67 -21.65
N GLN A 221 -9.65 36.39 -21.11
CA GLN A 221 -11.01 35.86 -20.93
C GLN A 221 -11.64 35.41 -22.24
N ALA A 222 -11.38 36.14 -23.33
CA ALA A 222 -11.99 35.92 -24.65
C ALA A 222 -11.17 34.99 -25.56
N LYS A 223 -9.86 34.82 -25.34
CA LYS A 223 -8.96 34.21 -26.32
C LYS A 223 -8.30 32.92 -25.78
N PRO A 224 -8.57 31.74 -26.38
CA PRO A 224 -8.09 30.44 -25.88
C PRO A 224 -6.57 30.29 -25.73
N ALA A 225 -5.80 31.00 -26.56
CA ALA A 225 -4.33 30.93 -26.54
C ALA A 225 -3.68 31.35 -25.21
N TYR A 226 -4.42 32.05 -24.34
CA TYR A 226 -3.92 32.43 -23.01
C TYR A 226 -4.18 31.39 -21.93
N TRP A 227 -5.18 30.51 -22.09
CA TRP A 227 -5.77 29.80 -20.96
C TRP A 227 -4.78 28.87 -20.28
N SER A 228 -3.95 28.15 -21.04
CA SER A 228 -2.93 27.27 -20.46
C SER A 228 -1.84 28.06 -19.70
N ALA A 229 -1.33 29.14 -20.29
CA ALA A 229 -0.33 29.99 -19.67
C ALA A 229 -0.88 30.67 -18.39
N TYR A 230 -2.11 31.19 -18.42
CA TYR A 230 -2.77 31.78 -17.25
C TYR A 230 -2.96 30.77 -16.12
N ALA A 231 -3.41 29.55 -16.44
CA ALA A 231 -3.61 28.49 -15.47
C ALA A 231 -2.30 28.14 -14.73
N VAL A 232 -1.22 27.88 -15.47
CA VAL A 232 0.09 27.53 -14.88
C VAL A 232 0.73 28.71 -14.16
N ALA A 233 0.64 29.92 -14.71
CA ALA A 233 1.19 31.13 -14.09
C ALA A 233 0.55 31.40 -12.72
N LEU A 234 -0.78 31.29 -12.61
CA LEU A 234 -1.48 31.50 -11.34
C LEU A 234 -1.12 30.44 -10.29
N LEU A 235 -0.91 29.17 -10.69
CA LEU A 235 -0.38 28.16 -9.78
C LEU A 235 1.01 28.51 -9.25
N GLN A 236 1.91 28.98 -10.11
CA GLN A 236 3.27 29.36 -9.72
C GLN A 236 3.30 30.58 -8.78
N LEU A 237 2.32 31.48 -8.91
CA LEU A 237 2.05 32.59 -8.01
C LEU A 237 1.29 32.18 -6.73
N LYS A 238 1.00 30.89 -6.55
CA LYS A 238 0.22 30.32 -5.42
C LYS A 238 -1.22 30.85 -5.34
N ARG A 239 -1.78 31.32 -6.46
CA ARG A 239 -3.18 31.76 -6.60
C ARG A 239 -4.03 30.61 -7.14
N VAL A 240 -4.09 29.52 -6.36
CA VAL A 240 -4.61 28.23 -6.82
C VAL A 240 -6.09 28.33 -7.22
N ASP A 241 -6.94 28.98 -6.40
CA ASP A 241 -8.37 29.12 -6.69
C ASP A 241 -8.64 29.85 -8.02
N GLU A 242 -7.86 30.90 -8.28
CA GLU A 242 -7.99 31.69 -9.51
C GLU A 242 -7.52 30.92 -10.75
N SER A 243 -6.60 29.95 -10.59
CA SER A 243 -6.14 29.12 -11.71
C SER A 243 -7.22 28.18 -12.25
N LEU A 244 -8.17 27.76 -11.39
CA LEU A 244 -9.13 26.70 -11.71
C LEU A 244 -10.03 27.04 -12.90
N VAL A 245 -10.43 28.31 -13.04
CA VAL A 245 -11.29 28.74 -14.17
C VAL A 245 -10.55 28.62 -15.51
N TRP A 246 -9.24 28.83 -15.51
CA TRP A 246 -8.40 28.74 -16.70
C TRP A 246 -8.12 27.28 -17.07
N PHE A 247 -7.91 26.43 -16.05
CA PHE A 247 -7.86 24.98 -16.27
C PHE A 247 -9.16 24.44 -16.86
N ASP A 248 -10.34 24.81 -16.33
CA ASP A 248 -11.64 24.39 -16.84
C ASP A 248 -11.84 24.84 -18.29
N LYS A 249 -11.56 26.12 -18.59
CA LYS A 249 -11.62 26.66 -19.96
C LYS A 249 -10.75 25.85 -20.94
N GLN A 250 -9.48 25.62 -20.59
CA GLN A 250 -8.55 24.86 -21.43
C GLN A 250 -8.97 23.39 -21.58
N ALA A 251 -9.46 22.75 -20.51
CA ALA A 251 -9.92 21.37 -20.55
C ALA A 251 -11.18 21.17 -21.41
N ARG A 252 -12.05 22.20 -21.51
CA ARG A 252 -13.22 22.20 -22.41
C ARG A 252 -12.84 22.38 -23.87
N GLU A 253 -11.83 23.21 -24.14
CA GLU A 253 -11.32 23.44 -25.50
C GLU A 253 -10.60 22.20 -26.05
N LYS A 254 -9.79 21.55 -25.21
CA LYS A 254 -9.00 20.37 -25.56
C LYS A 254 -9.36 19.19 -24.65
N PRO A 255 -10.53 18.57 -24.86
CA PRO A 255 -11.00 17.47 -24.03
C PRO A 255 -10.21 16.15 -24.20
N ASP A 256 -9.28 16.06 -25.15
CA ASP A 256 -8.42 14.88 -25.33
C ASP A 256 -6.99 15.09 -24.84
N ASP A 257 -6.67 16.28 -24.32
CA ASP A 257 -5.38 16.55 -23.67
C ASP A 257 -5.40 15.98 -22.25
N PHE A 258 -5.15 14.66 -22.15
CA PHE A 258 -5.22 13.95 -20.88
C PHE A 258 -4.15 14.40 -19.89
N LEU A 259 -2.95 14.78 -20.34
CA LEU A 259 -1.92 15.35 -19.46
C LEU A 259 -2.39 16.67 -18.84
N TRP A 260 -3.07 17.51 -19.62
CA TRP A 260 -3.69 18.72 -19.10
C TRP A 260 -4.81 18.42 -18.10
N GLN A 261 -5.64 17.42 -18.38
CA GLN A 261 -6.70 17.00 -17.45
C GLN A 261 -6.15 16.46 -16.14
N LEU A 262 -5.05 15.70 -16.16
CA LEU A 262 -4.38 15.25 -14.94
C LEU A 262 -3.79 16.43 -14.15
N SER A 263 -3.24 17.41 -14.84
CA SER A 263 -2.80 18.67 -14.22
C SER A 263 -3.96 19.41 -13.56
N TYR A 264 -5.14 19.43 -14.19
CA TYR A 264 -6.34 20.03 -13.62
C TYR A 264 -6.86 19.26 -12.39
N VAL A 265 -6.85 17.91 -12.42
CA VAL A 265 -7.15 17.08 -11.25
C VAL A 265 -6.24 17.45 -10.08
N SER A 266 -4.94 17.59 -10.33
CA SER A 266 -3.98 18.01 -9.31
C SER A 266 -4.30 19.41 -8.77
N ALA A 267 -4.62 20.38 -9.64
CA ALA A 267 -4.99 21.73 -9.22
C ALA A 267 -6.26 21.74 -8.33
N LEU A 268 -7.28 20.94 -8.66
CA LEU A 268 -8.49 20.79 -7.86
C LEU A 268 -8.21 20.21 -6.47
N SER A 269 -7.30 19.23 -6.38
CA SER A 269 -6.87 18.65 -5.11
C SER A 269 -6.17 19.69 -4.22
N HIS A 270 -5.24 20.48 -4.79
CA HIS A 270 -4.55 21.56 -4.06
C HIS A 270 -5.48 22.70 -3.63
N ALA A 271 -6.56 22.95 -4.37
CA ALA A 271 -7.59 23.92 -4.01
C ALA A 271 -8.61 23.39 -2.98
N GLY A 272 -8.51 22.11 -2.58
CA GLY A 272 -9.47 21.49 -1.67
C GLY A 272 -10.87 21.36 -2.26
N GLN A 273 -11.00 21.04 -3.56
CA GLN A 273 -12.26 20.88 -4.30
C GLN A 273 -12.57 19.41 -4.61
N PRO A 274 -12.79 18.53 -3.60
CA PRO A 274 -12.88 17.08 -3.80
C PRO A 274 -14.05 16.63 -4.69
N GLU A 275 -15.20 17.30 -4.60
CA GLU A 275 -16.37 16.94 -5.41
C GLU A 275 -16.16 17.20 -6.91
N GLN A 276 -15.47 18.29 -7.25
CA GLN A 276 -15.14 18.63 -8.62
C GLN A 276 -14.03 17.73 -9.15
N GLU A 277 -13.04 17.44 -8.32
CA GLU A 277 -11.95 16.51 -8.62
C GLU A 277 -12.52 15.13 -8.99
N GLU A 278 -13.38 14.56 -8.15
CA GLU A 278 -13.98 13.25 -8.38
C GLU A 278 -14.79 13.22 -9.68
N ARG A 279 -15.60 14.26 -9.93
CA ARG A 279 -16.39 14.38 -11.16
C ARG A 279 -15.49 14.39 -12.40
N LEU A 280 -14.39 15.12 -12.35
CA LEU A 280 -13.43 15.19 -13.44
C LEU A 280 -12.73 13.84 -13.66
N ARG A 281 -12.26 13.18 -12.59
CA ARG A 281 -11.65 11.84 -12.67
C ARG A 281 -12.60 10.81 -13.31
N ARG A 282 -13.88 10.80 -12.93
CA ARG A 282 -14.90 9.92 -13.57
C ARG A 282 -15.05 10.22 -15.06
N ALA A 283 -15.07 11.49 -15.44
CA ALA A 283 -15.16 11.89 -16.85
C ALA A 283 -13.92 11.47 -17.65
N ILE A 284 -12.72 11.57 -17.06
CA ILE A 284 -11.46 11.10 -17.64
C ILE A 284 -11.53 9.59 -17.88
N VAL A 285 -11.93 8.81 -16.88
CA VAL A 285 -12.03 7.34 -16.99
C VAL A 285 -12.94 6.92 -18.14
N LEU A 286 -14.15 7.50 -18.20
CA LEU A 286 -15.12 7.19 -19.25
C LEU A 286 -14.57 7.54 -20.65
N ARG A 287 -13.94 8.71 -20.79
CA ARG A 287 -13.43 9.17 -22.09
C ARG A 287 -12.21 8.38 -22.56
N LEU A 288 -11.28 8.12 -21.65
CA LEU A 288 -10.04 7.41 -21.96
C LEU A 288 -10.30 5.95 -22.30
N LYS A 289 -11.29 5.31 -21.66
CA LYS A 289 -11.74 3.96 -22.00
C LYS A 289 -12.08 3.80 -23.49
N ASP A 290 -12.79 4.77 -24.06
CA ASP A 290 -13.21 4.75 -25.47
C ASP A 290 -12.10 5.21 -26.44
N ARG A 291 -11.07 5.90 -25.93
CA ARG A 291 -10.04 6.59 -26.73
C ARG A 291 -8.61 6.20 -26.37
N LEU A 292 -8.44 5.00 -25.83
CA LEU A 292 -7.14 4.53 -25.35
C LEU A 292 -6.06 4.52 -26.44
N ALA A 293 -6.46 4.42 -27.72
CA ALA A 293 -5.56 4.49 -28.86
C ALA A 293 -4.76 5.81 -28.94
N ILE A 294 -5.29 6.92 -28.42
CA ILE A 294 -4.59 8.21 -28.39
C ILE A 294 -3.26 8.11 -27.63
N VAL A 295 -3.19 7.23 -26.62
CA VAL A 295 -1.96 7.02 -25.84
C VAL A 295 -0.82 6.45 -26.68
N ASN A 296 -1.13 5.68 -27.73
CA ASN A 296 -0.12 5.07 -28.59
C ASN A 296 0.64 6.11 -29.43
N ASP A 297 0.02 7.27 -29.68
CA ASP A 297 0.61 8.38 -30.43
C ASP A 297 1.40 9.33 -29.54
N MET A 298 1.35 9.15 -28.21
CA MET A 298 2.10 9.96 -27.25
C MET A 298 3.56 9.49 -27.11
N PRO A 299 4.50 10.38 -26.74
CA PRO A 299 5.80 9.97 -26.24
C PRO A 299 5.64 8.95 -25.09
N LYS A 300 6.45 7.89 -25.08
CA LYS A 300 6.34 6.82 -24.06
C LYS A 300 6.29 7.35 -22.61
N PRO A 301 7.11 8.32 -22.18
CA PRO A 301 7.03 8.85 -20.82
C PRO A 301 5.65 9.41 -20.47
N ASP A 302 5.04 10.14 -21.41
CA ASP A 302 3.74 10.77 -21.23
C ASP A 302 2.61 9.74 -21.20
N GLY A 303 2.66 8.78 -22.14
CA GLY A 303 1.70 7.69 -22.17
C GLY A 303 1.71 6.86 -20.89
N LYS A 304 2.89 6.63 -20.30
CA LYS A 304 3.03 5.95 -19.00
C LYS A 304 2.33 6.73 -17.88
N VAL A 305 2.52 8.05 -17.80
CA VAL A 305 1.87 8.90 -16.79
C VAL A 305 0.36 8.80 -16.90
N VAL A 306 -0.18 8.88 -18.13
CA VAL A 306 -1.62 8.76 -18.38
C VAL A 306 -2.16 7.38 -17.98
N LEU A 307 -1.47 6.30 -18.35
CA LEU A 307 -1.90 4.93 -18.05
C LEU A 307 -1.85 4.61 -16.55
N LEU A 308 -0.82 5.04 -15.83
CA LEU A 308 -0.74 4.85 -14.38
C LEU A 308 -1.84 5.63 -13.64
N ALA A 309 -2.08 6.88 -14.04
CA ALA A 309 -3.18 7.67 -13.49
C ALA A 309 -4.54 7.03 -13.80
N TYR A 310 -4.73 6.53 -15.02
CA TYR A 310 -5.94 5.82 -15.42
C TYR A 310 -6.15 4.55 -14.61
N ALA A 311 -5.12 3.72 -14.42
CA ALA A 311 -5.19 2.53 -13.58
C ALA A 311 -5.60 2.85 -12.14
N SER A 312 -5.03 3.92 -11.57
CA SER A 312 -5.42 4.41 -10.23
C SER A 312 -6.89 4.85 -10.18
N MET A 313 -7.36 5.60 -11.17
CA MET A 313 -8.76 6.07 -11.18
C MET A 313 -9.75 4.92 -11.41
N VAL A 314 -9.43 3.97 -12.30
CA VAL A 314 -10.23 2.76 -12.50
C VAL A 314 -10.28 1.91 -11.23
N ARG A 315 -9.16 1.80 -10.51
CA ARG A 315 -9.14 1.15 -9.19
C ARG A 315 -10.12 1.80 -8.22
N ASP A 316 -10.16 3.13 -8.17
CA ASP A 316 -11.02 3.88 -7.25
C ASP A 316 -12.52 3.73 -7.58
N PHE A 317 -12.88 3.69 -8.86
CA PHE A 317 -14.29 3.66 -9.30
C PHE A 317 -14.84 2.26 -9.61
N ASP A 318 -14.04 1.41 -10.27
CA ASP A 318 -14.45 0.10 -10.78
C ASP A 318 -13.89 -1.05 -9.93
N GLY A 319 -12.99 -0.75 -9.00
CA GLY A 319 -12.42 -1.68 -8.03
C GLY A 319 -11.04 -2.22 -8.37
N VAL A 320 -10.42 -2.87 -7.40
CA VAL A 320 -9.00 -3.27 -7.44
C VAL A 320 -8.66 -4.16 -8.65
N ALA A 321 -9.49 -5.16 -8.95
CA ALA A 321 -9.25 -6.06 -10.09
C ALA A 321 -9.27 -5.33 -11.44
N ALA A 322 -10.13 -4.32 -11.60
CA ALA A 322 -10.19 -3.53 -12.83
C ALA A 322 -8.93 -2.66 -13.00
N GLY A 323 -8.47 -2.02 -11.91
CA GLY A 323 -7.21 -1.27 -11.93
C GLY A 323 -5.99 -2.14 -12.21
N ASP A 324 -5.91 -3.32 -11.59
CA ASP A 324 -4.84 -4.28 -11.83
C ASP A 324 -4.85 -4.79 -13.28
N GLN A 325 -6.02 -4.99 -13.88
CA GLN A 325 -6.14 -5.34 -15.30
C GLN A 325 -5.54 -4.23 -16.18
N VAL A 326 -5.82 -2.95 -15.89
CA VAL A 326 -5.24 -1.83 -16.64
C VAL A 326 -3.71 -1.80 -16.55
N LEU A 327 -3.13 -2.13 -15.39
CA LEU A 327 -1.67 -2.23 -15.24
C LEU A 327 -1.08 -3.39 -16.05
N GLN A 328 -1.75 -4.54 -16.09
CA GLN A 328 -1.32 -5.68 -16.91
C GLN A 328 -1.40 -5.36 -18.40
N ASP A 329 -2.50 -4.77 -18.83
CA ASP A 329 -2.71 -4.19 -20.15
C ASP A 329 -1.60 -3.19 -20.53
N THR A 330 -1.12 -2.40 -19.56
CA THR A 330 -0.03 -1.44 -19.76
C THR A 330 1.30 -2.16 -20.03
N LEU A 331 1.58 -3.27 -19.33
CA LEU A 331 2.75 -4.12 -19.63
C LEU A 331 2.66 -4.72 -21.04
N GLU A 332 1.49 -5.22 -21.44
CA GLU A 332 1.27 -5.80 -22.79
C GLU A 332 1.50 -4.79 -23.92
N ARG A 333 1.29 -3.50 -23.64
CA ARG A 333 1.59 -2.38 -24.56
C ARG A 333 3.08 -2.01 -24.61
N GLY A 334 3.94 -2.72 -23.86
CA GLY A 334 5.39 -2.53 -23.88
C GLY A 334 5.90 -1.39 -22.96
N TYR A 335 5.13 -1.06 -21.92
CA TYR A 335 5.55 -0.17 -20.82
C TYR A 335 6.03 -1.02 -19.63
N THR A 336 7.26 -1.53 -19.71
CA THR A 336 7.85 -2.45 -18.71
C THR A 336 8.67 -1.72 -17.64
N ASP A 337 8.36 -0.46 -17.36
CA ASP A 337 9.02 0.34 -16.33
C ASP A 337 8.76 -0.18 -14.91
N ALA A 338 9.72 0.04 -14.01
CA ALA A 338 9.61 -0.33 -12.59
C ALA A 338 8.32 0.16 -11.92
N ASP A 339 7.84 1.38 -12.23
CA ASP A 339 6.65 1.98 -11.63
C ASP A 339 5.36 1.14 -11.82
N VAL A 340 5.24 0.46 -12.98
CA VAL A 340 4.11 -0.41 -13.31
C VAL A 340 4.15 -1.67 -12.45
N TYR A 341 5.34 -2.28 -12.35
CA TYR A 341 5.58 -3.44 -11.50
C TYR A 341 5.40 -3.12 -10.01
N GLU A 342 5.90 -1.97 -9.55
CA GLU A 342 5.73 -1.51 -8.17
C GLU A 342 4.25 -1.40 -7.80
N SER A 343 3.42 -0.90 -8.72
CA SER A 343 1.97 -0.76 -8.53
C SER A 343 1.28 -2.13 -8.43
N LEU A 344 1.65 -3.09 -9.28
CA LEU A 344 1.13 -4.46 -9.26
C LEU A 344 1.54 -5.22 -7.99
N VAL A 345 2.79 -5.09 -7.56
CA VAL A 345 3.28 -5.70 -6.32
C VAL A 345 2.59 -5.10 -5.11
N ALA A 346 2.48 -3.77 -5.03
CA ALA A 346 1.79 -3.08 -3.94
C ALA A 346 0.30 -3.49 -3.87
N SER A 347 -0.37 -3.57 -5.02
CA SER A 347 -1.76 -4.02 -5.10
C SER A 347 -1.92 -5.47 -4.62
N SER A 348 -1.02 -6.36 -5.04
CA SER A 348 -1.05 -7.78 -4.66
C SER A 348 -0.79 -7.98 -3.16
N LEU A 349 0.16 -7.22 -2.59
CA LEU A 349 0.43 -7.18 -1.15
C LEU A 349 -0.80 -6.70 -0.36
N ALA A 350 -1.46 -5.63 -0.82
CA ALA A 350 -2.67 -5.10 -0.17
C ALA A 350 -3.83 -6.11 -0.19
N GLN A 351 -3.94 -6.90 -1.26
CA GLN A 351 -4.92 -7.99 -1.40
C GLN A 351 -4.54 -9.28 -0.66
N LYS A 352 -3.36 -9.32 -0.02
CA LYS A 352 -2.76 -10.52 0.59
C LYS A 352 -2.57 -11.67 -0.39
N ASN A 353 -2.43 -11.37 -1.68
CA ASN A 353 -2.09 -12.33 -2.72
C ASN A 353 -0.58 -12.36 -2.90
N PHE A 354 0.10 -13.05 -1.98
CA PHE A 354 1.57 -13.09 -1.91
C PHE A 354 2.22 -13.92 -3.03
N ASP A 355 1.45 -14.81 -3.66
CA ASP A 355 1.89 -15.53 -4.86
C ASP A 355 1.96 -14.60 -6.05
N ALA A 356 0.88 -13.85 -6.32
CA ALA A 356 0.90 -12.84 -7.38
C ALA A 356 1.98 -11.77 -7.15
N ALA A 357 2.16 -11.30 -5.91
CA ALA A 357 3.21 -10.33 -5.59
C ALA A 357 4.62 -10.87 -5.91
N HIS A 358 4.87 -12.15 -5.64
CA HIS A 358 6.13 -12.81 -5.96
C HIS A 358 6.32 -12.97 -7.47
N ASP A 359 5.27 -13.37 -8.19
CA ASP A 359 5.32 -13.52 -9.65
C ASP A 359 5.61 -12.18 -10.36
N TRP A 360 5.02 -11.08 -9.88
CA TRP A 360 5.32 -9.73 -10.40
C TRP A 360 6.76 -9.31 -10.14
N LEU A 361 7.33 -9.62 -8.97
CA LEU A 361 8.75 -9.38 -8.69
C LEU A 361 9.65 -10.16 -9.65
N ALA A 362 9.34 -11.44 -9.91
CA ALA A 362 10.11 -12.27 -10.82
C ALA A 362 10.05 -11.77 -12.27
N ARG A 363 8.88 -11.29 -12.72
CA ARG A 363 8.72 -10.66 -14.04
C ARG A 363 9.49 -9.35 -14.15
N ALA A 364 9.44 -8.52 -13.11
CA ALA A 364 10.21 -7.29 -13.09
C ALA A 364 11.72 -7.54 -13.19
N GLU A 365 12.23 -8.56 -12.49
CA GLU A 365 13.63 -8.98 -12.59
C GLU A 365 14.00 -9.51 -13.99
N ALA A 366 13.11 -10.28 -14.61
CA ALA A 366 13.27 -10.76 -15.99
C ALA A 366 13.34 -9.61 -17.01
N ASP A 367 12.59 -8.53 -16.76
CA ASP A 367 12.62 -7.28 -17.55
C ASP A 367 13.73 -6.32 -17.09
N HIS A 368 14.68 -6.79 -16.27
CA HIS A 368 15.81 -6.04 -15.73
C HIS A 368 15.43 -4.79 -14.94
N GLN A 369 14.24 -4.78 -14.36
CA GLN A 369 13.76 -3.71 -13.48
C GLN A 369 14.21 -3.95 -12.04
N LYS A 370 14.66 -2.87 -11.38
CA LYS A 370 15.09 -2.92 -9.99
C LYS A 370 14.02 -2.31 -9.09
N LEU A 371 13.26 -3.17 -8.43
CA LEU A 371 12.21 -2.74 -7.50
C LEU A 371 12.77 -2.31 -6.13
N PRO A 372 11.97 -1.55 -5.34
CA PRO A 372 12.33 -1.11 -4.00
C PRO A 372 12.57 -2.28 -3.05
N ALA A 373 13.60 -2.19 -2.21
CA ALA A 373 13.98 -3.27 -1.30
C ALA A 373 12.87 -3.62 -0.29
N TYR A 374 12.06 -2.65 0.13
CA TYR A 374 10.96 -2.88 1.06
C TYR A 374 9.88 -3.81 0.46
N GLN A 375 9.63 -3.77 -0.85
CA GLN A 375 8.65 -4.65 -1.50
C GLN A 375 9.15 -6.10 -1.58
N LEU A 376 10.43 -6.29 -1.94
CA LEU A 376 11.10 -7.59 -1.90
C LEU A 376 11.03 -8.19 -0.50
N LEU A 377 11.35 -7.38 0.52
CA LEU A 377 11.30 -7.79 1.92
C LEU A 377 9.87 -8.13 2.35
N ALA A 378 8.88 -7.29 2.01
CA ALA A 378 7.48 -7.51 2.36
C ALA A 378 6.94 -8.82 1.77
N VAL A 379 7.26 -9.14 0.52
CA VAL A 379 6.87 -10.42 -0.10
C VAL A 379 7.57 -11.60 0.58
N ALA A 380 8.89 -11.52 0.82
CA ALA A 380 9.64 -12.57 1.51
C ALA A 380 9.10 -12.83 2.93
N MET A 381 8.80 -11.76 3.66
CA MET A 381 8.19 -11.81 4.98
C MET A 381 6.78 -12.41 4.94
N ALA A 382 5.93 -11.99 4.01
CA ALA A 382 4.57 -12.50 3.90
C ALA A 382 4.49 -13.99 3.51
N ARG A 383 5.48 -14.48 2.76
CA ARG A 383 5.62 -15.89 2.39
C ARG A 383 6.34 -16.73 3.45
N HIS A 384 6.79 -16.13 4.55
CA HIS A 384 7.59 -16.78 5.59
C HIS A 384 8.85 -17.48 5.04
N ASP A 385 9.53 -16.86 4.07
CA ASP A 385 10.74 -17.39 3.46
C ASP A 385 11.99 -16.81 4.15
N PRO A 386 12.61 -17.53 5.12
CA PRO A 386 13.76 -17.01 5.85
C PRO A 386 14.97 -16.80 4.94
N GLN A 387 15.14 -17.60 3.88
CA GLN A 387 16.27 -17.46 2.97
C GLN A 387 16.15 -16.18 2.14
N ALA A 388 14.95 -15.89 1.62
CA ALA A 388 14.69 -14.64 0.91
C ALA A 388 14.82 -13.41 1.82
N ILE A 389 14.34 -13.48 3.08
CA ILE A 389 14.51 -12.39 4.05
C ILE A 389 16.00 -12.14 4.33
N GLU A 390 16.79 -13.18 4.58
CA GLU A 390 18.25 -13.07 4.79
C GLU A 390 18.95 -12.49 3.57
N GLN A 391 18.59 -12.93 2.36
CA GLN A 391 19.17 -12.43 1.12
C GLN A 391 18.91 -10.92 0.93
N VAL A 392 17.67 -10.47 1.14
CA VAL A 392 17.33 -9.04 1.03
C VAL A 392 18.08 -8.22 2.09
N LEU A 393 18.18 -8.72 3.33
CA LEU A 393 18.95 -8.07 4.39
C LEU A 393 20.45 -7.97 4.08
N GLN A 394 21.04 -8.97 3.43
CA GLN A 394 22.48 -8.96 3.09
C GLN A 394 22.80 -8.08 1.88
N GLN A 395 21.95 -8.12 0.85
CA GLN A 395 22.23 -7.49 -0.45
C GLN A 395 21.69 -6.05 -0.56
N ARG A 396 20.60 -5.74 0.17
CA ARG A 396 19.86 -4.48 0.04
C ARG A 396 19.72 -3.73 1.37
N GLU A 397 20.58 -4.00 2.35
CA GLU A 397 20.52 -3.43 3.71
C GLU A 397 20.36 -1.89 3.71
N LYS A 398 21.12 -1.20 2.84
CA LYS A 398 21.16 0.27 2.75
C LYS A 398 19.89 0.88 2.16
N ASP A 399 19.11 0.09 1.44
CA ASP A 399 17.87 0.51 0.79
C ASP A 399 16.64 0.27 1.69
N LEU A 400 16.85 -0.29 2.89
CA LEU A 400 15.79 -0.60 3.86
C LEU A 400 15.79 0.39 5.01
N SER A 401 14.61 0.71 5.52
CA SER A 401 14.48 1.47 6.75
C SER A 401 14.92 0.64 7.98
N THR A 402 15.39 1.30 9.03
CA THR A 402 15.74 0.59 10.29
C THR A 402 14.56 -0.22 10.85
N PRO A 403 13.31 0.30 10.89
CA PRO A 403 12.17 -0.50 11.33
C PRO A 403 11.94 -1.77 10.49
N ASP A 404 12.09 -1.70 9.17
CA ASP A 404 11.95 -2.87 8.29
C ASP A 404 12.98 -3.93 8.64
N ARG A 405 14.24 -3.50 8.83
CA ARG A 405 15.34 -4.39 9.23
C ARG A 405 15.09 -5.03 10.59
N VAL A 406 14.62 -4.26 11.57
CA VAL A 406 14.26 -4.77 12.90
C VAL A 406 13.14 -5.80 12.78
N THR A 407 12.11 -5.54 11.97
CA THR A 407 10.99 -6.46 11.78
C THR A 407 11.43 -7.75 11.10
N ALA A 408 12.28 -7.66 10.08
CA ALA A 408 12.89 -8.81 9.41
C ALA A 408 13.73 -9.66 10.37
N LEU A 409 14.60 -9.04 11.18
CA LEU A 409 15.40 -9.75 12.19
C LEU A 409 14.54 -10.44 13.24
N ARG A 410 13.42 -9.83 13.64
CA ARG A 410 12.44 -10.46 14.55
C ARG A 410 11.80 -11.70 13.93
N GLN A 411 11.42 -11.63 12.65
CA GLN A 411 10.84 -12.76 11.92
C GLN A 411 11.83 -13.91 11.75
N LEU A 412 13.12 -13.62 11.55
CA LEU A 412 14.19 -14.61 11.55
C LEU A 412 14.54 -15.17 12.95
N GLY A 413 13.92 -14.65 14.02
CA GLY A 413 14.22 -15.04 15.40
C GLY A 413 15.52 -14.45 15.95
N HIS A 414 16.17 -13.54 15.24
CA HIS A 414 17.37 -12.82 15.66
C HIS A 414 17.05 -11.65 16.63
N ASN A 415 16.26 -11.92 17.66
CA ASN A 415 15.71 -10.92 18.57
C ASN A 415 16.78 -10.10 19.32
N GLN A 416 17.94 -10.68 19.61
CA GLN A 416 19.05 -9.95 20.23
C GLN A 416 19.69 -8.94 19.28
N LEU A 417 19.89 -9.31 18.01
CA LEU A 417 20.38 -8.40 16.97
C LEU A 417 19.34 -7.31 16.65
N ALA A 418 18.05 -7.68 16.64
CA ALA A 418 16.97 -6.73 16.48
C ALA A 418 16.97 -5.70 17.63
N LEU A 419 17.18 -6.14 18.88
CA LEU A 419 17.23 -5.24 20.04
C LEU A 419 18.45 -4.32 19.97
N SER A 420 19.64 -4.83 19.68
CA SER A 420 20.85 -4.00 19.60
C SER A 420 20.79 -2.98 18.46
N LEU A 421 20.26 -3.36 17.30
CA LEU A 421 20.00 -2.44 16.19
C LEU A 421 19.02 -1.35 16.60
N THR A 422 17.91 -1.73 17.24
CA THR A 422 16.90 -0.78 17.71
C THR A 422 17.47 0.21 18.74
N GLU A 423 18.23 -0.28 19.71
CA GLU A 423 18.85 0.57 20.74
C GLU A 423 19.88 1.53 20.16
N LYS A 424 20.74 1.04 19.25
CA LYS A 424 21.71 1.89 18.54
C LYS A 424 21.00 2.99 17.77
N SER A 425 19.99 2.65 16.96
CA SER A 425 19.28 3.63 16.15
C SER A 425 18.47 4.63 16.98
N LEU A 426 17.97 4.24 18.16
CA LEU A 426 17.29 5.18 19.07
C LEU A 426 18.23 6.19 19.74
N LEU A 427 19.53 5.91 19.81
CA LEU A 427 20.53 6.88 20.29
C LEU A 427 20.89 7.92 19.22
N GLU A 428 20.70 7.58 17.95
CA GLU A 428 21.08 8.38 16.78
C GLU A 428 19.90 9.13 16.14
N ALA A 429 18.65 8.87 16.56
CA ALA A 429 17.43 9.37 15.91
C ALA A 429 16.89 10.68 16.52
N GLU A 430 16.58 11.67 15.68
CA GLU A 430 16.06 12.98 16.10
C GLU A 430 14.53 13.14 16.06
N ASP A 431 13.77 12.59 15.09
CA ASP A 431 12.29 12.71 15.15
C ASP A 431 11.53 11.70 14.24
N GLU A 432 10.30 11.37 14.64
CA GLU A 432 9.27 10.47 14.05
C GLU A 432 9.51 8.95 14.01
N SER A 433 10.57 8.42 13.37
CA SER A 433 10.79 6.96 13.29
C SER A 433 11.11 6.28 14.64
N SER A 434 11.38 7.09 15.66
CA SER A 434 11.70 6.67 17.01
C SER A 434 10.53 6.03 17.75
N GLU A 435 9.26 6.31 17.40
CA GLU A 435 8.14 5.71 18.14
C GLU A 435 7.98 4.22 17.83
N LEU A 436 7.96 3.84 16.55
CA LEU A 436 7.91 2.44 16.13
C LEU A 436 9.12 1.65 16.65
N LEU A 437 10.32 2.25 16.61
CA LEU A 437 11.52 1.67 17.19
C LEU A 437 11.42 1.54 18.72
N ARG A 438 10.86 2.52 19.44
CA ARG A 438 10.60 2.41 20.88
C ARG A 438 9.64 1.26 21.19
N GLN A 439 8.58 1.09 20.39
CA GLN A 439 7.64 -0.02 20.53
C GLN A 439 8.35 -1.37 20.30
N HIS A 440 9.16 -1.51 19.25
CA HIS A 440 9.95 -2.71 19.01
C HIS A 440 10.93 -3.01 20.14
N ARG A 441 11.67 -2.01 20.62
CA ARG A 441 12.59 -2.15 21.76
C ARG A 441 11.86 -2.66 22.99
N ASP A 442 10.72 -2.07 23.34
CA ASP A 442 10.01 -2.41 24.58
C ASP A 442 9.39 -3.82 24.50
N GLN A 443 8.86 -4.22 23.33
CA GLN A 443 8.42 -5.60 23.07
C GLN A 443 9.59 -6.58 23.18
N LEU A 444 10.73 -6.28 22.54
CA LEU A 444 11.92 -7.12 22.55
C LEU A 444 12.51 -7.24 23.97
N LYS A 445 12.59 -6.14 24.73
CA LYS A 445 13.02 -6.16 26.14
C LYS A 445 12.11 -7.05 26.96
N THR A 446 10.80 -6.94 26.80
CA THR A 446 9.84 -7.79 27.53
C THR A 446 10.01 -9.27 27.15
N GLN A 447 10.21 -9.56 25.86
CA GLN A 447 10.40 -10.92 25.35
C GLN A 447 11.73 -11.54 25.80
N LEU A 448 12.79 -10.73 25.87
CA LEU A 448 14.16 -11.12 26.22
C LEU A 448 14.48 -10.94 27.72
N ALA A 449 13.58 -10.36 28.51
CA ALA A 449 13.77 -10.19 29.94
C ALA A 449 13.82 -11.54 30.66
N ARG A 450 14.86 -11.71 31.47
CA ARG A 450 14.90 -12.76 32.49
C ARG A 450 13.97 -12.36 33.61
N ARG A 451 13.24 -13.32 34.19
CA ARG A 451 12.28 -13.02 35.26
C ARG A 451 12.54 -13.90 36.47
N VAL A 452 12.40 -13.33 37.66
CA VAL A 452 12.33 -14.08 38.90
C VAL A 452 11.02 -13.74 39.59
N GLU A 453 10.30 -14.76 40.02
CA GLU A 453 9.06 -14.64 40.76
C GLU A 453 9.18 -15.39 42.08
N ALA A 454 8.72 -14.79 43.16
CA ALA A 454 8.62 -15.42 44.47
C ALA A 454 7.21 -15.23 45.01
N GLY A 455 6.61 -16.29 45.53
CA GLY A 455 5.21 -16.30 45.93
C GLY A 455 4.94 -17.04 47.23
N PHE A 456 3.89 -16.61 47.92
CA PHE A 456 3.30 -17.32 49.04
C PHE A 456 1.79 -17.41 48.86
N GLU A 457 1.22 -18.58 49.10
CA GLU A 457 -0.22 -18.84 49.04
C GLU A 457 -0.65 -19.65 50.27
N ALA A 458 -1.74 -19.23 50.91
CA ALA A 458 -2.42 -20.00 51.94
C ALA A 458 -3.84 -20.30 51.45
N ARG A 459 -4.17 -21.58 51.32
CA ARG A 459 -5.48 -22.03 50.85
C ARG A 459 -6.01 -23.22 51.66
N ASN A 460 -7.32 -23.29 51.75
CA ASN A 460 -8.05 -24.44 52.27
C ASN A 460 -8.81 -25.05 51.10
N LEU A 461 -8.42 -26.25 50.70
CA LEU A 461 -9.13 -27.07 49.74
C LEU A 461 -10.04 -28.02 50.53
N SER A 462 -11.29 -27.63 50.78
CA SER A 462 -12.19 -28.36 51.68
C SER A 462 -11.51 -28.63 53.04
N ASP A 463 -11.27 -29.91 53.38
CA ASP A 463 -10.62 -30.36 54.61
C ASP A 463 -9.09 -30.18 54.64
N LEU A 464 -8.45 -29.94 53.50
CA LEU A 464 -6.99 -29.88 53.38
C LEU A 464 -6.49 -28.43 53.36
N LYS A 465 -5.65 -28.06 54.34
CA LYS A 465 -4.94 -26.78 54.36
C LYS A 465 -3.60 -26.92 53.65
N ILE A 466 -3.31 -25.98 52.76
CA ILE A 466 -2.09 -25.94 51.95
C ILE A 466 -1.47 -24.55 52.10
N ARG A 467 -0.24 -24.50 52.63
CA ARG A 467 0.60 -23.29 52.58
C ARG A 467 1.73 -23.53 51.60
N ARG A 468 1.75 -22.79 50.51
CA ARG A 468 2.71 -22.90 49.42
C ARG A 468 3.66 -21.72 49.43
N SER A 469 4.96 -22.01 49.40
CA SER A 469 6.01 -21.02 49.12
C SER A 469 6.68 -21.43 47.81
N GLU A 470 6.84 -20.49 46.87
CA GLU A 470 7.43 -20.82 45.57
C GLU A 470 8.41 -19.76 45.07
N VAL A 471 9.36 -20.22 44.27
CA VAL A 471 10.29 -19.39 43.50
C VAL A 471 10.35 -19.93 42.08
N ALA A 472 10.24 -19.05 41.10
CA ALA A 472 10.37 -19.37 39.69
C ALA A 472 11.39 -18.46 39.02
N ALA A 473 12.20 -19.02 38.13
CA ALA A 473 13.14 -18.28 37.29
C ALA A 473 12.85 -18.60 35.82
N SER A 474 12.61 -17.56 35.02
CA SER A 474 12.31 -17.66 33.59
C SER A 474 13.44 -17.10 32.75
N PHE A 475 13.88 -17.89 31.77
CA PHE A 475 14.99 -17.60 30.87
C PHE A 475 14.51 -17.66 29.42
N PRO A 476 14.58 -16.55 28.67
CA PRO A 476 14.32 -16.58 27.24
C PRO A 476 15.51 -17.17 26.47
N HIS A 477 15.21 -17.80 25.35
CA HIS A 477 16.19 -18.34 24.40
C HIS A 477 15.68 -18.13 22.97
N ALA A 478 16.51 -18.43 21.95
CA ALA A 478 16.21 -18.10 20.55
C ALA A 478 14.84 -18.60 20.05
N LYS A 479 14.40 -19.76 20.54
CA LYS A 479 13.16 -20.44 20.12
C LYS A 479 12.05 -20.41 21.17
N GLY A 480 12.14 -19.62 22.25
CA GLY A 480 11.12 -19.67 23.30
C GLY A 480 11.56 -19.20 24.68
N ARG A 481 10.90 -19.72 25.71
CA ARG A 481 11.17 -19.40 27.11
C ARG A 481 11.09 -20.65 27.98
N THR A 482 12.07 -20.82 28.86
CA THR A 482 12.08 -21.89 29.85
C THR A 482 11.93 -21.30 31.25
N THR A 483 11.02 -21.85 32.04
CA THR A 483 10.79 -21.49 33.44
C THR A 483 11.10 -22.67 34.33
N VAL A 484 12.01 -22.48 35.29
CA VAL A 484 12.27 -23.42 36.37
C VAL A 484 11.49 -22.96 37.58
N ARG A 485 10.66 -23.83 38.17
CA ARG A 485 9.89 -23.52 39.37
C ARG A 485 10.22 -24.51 40.48
N LEU A 486 10.46 -23.97 41.66
CA LEU A 486 10.60 -24.67 42.93
C LEU A 486 9.48 -24.25 43.86
N ALA A 487 8.75 -25.20 44.43
CA ALA A 487 7.70 -24.92 45.40
C ALA A 487 7.78 -25.87 46.60
N HIS A 488 7.51 -25.34 47.79
CA HIS A 488 7.30 -26.12 49.00
C HIS A 488 5.85 -25.96 49.43
N ASN A 489 5.15 -27.07 49.66
CA ASN A 489 3.78 -27.10 50.14
C ASN A 489 3.75 -27.74 51.52
N ALA A 490 3.39 -26.99 52.56
CA ALA A 490 3.06 -27.56 53.87
C ALA A 490 1.59 -27.96 53.87
N LEU A 491 1.32 -29.21 54.25
CA LEU A 491 -0.01 -29.83 54.21
C LEU A 491 -0.46 -30.17 55.62
N SER A 492 -1.69 -29.78 55.97
CA SER A 492 -2.30 -30.16 57.24
C SER A 492 -3.81 -30.29 57.10
N SER A 493 -4.42 -31.04 58.01
CA SER A 493 -5.88 -31.16 58.12
C SER A 493 -6.26 -31.15 59.59
N ASP A 494 -7.36 -30.47 59.90
CA ASP A 494 -7.97 -30.48 61.23
C ASP A 494 -9.32 -31.22 61.21
N SER A 495 -9.66 -31.82 60.06
CA SER A 495 -10.95 -32.47 59.82
C SER A 495 -10.87 -33.96 60.11
N PRO A 496 -11.88 -34.55 60.79
CA PRO A 496 -11.93 -36.00 60.99
C PRO A 496 -12.09 -36.78 59.67
N ASN A 497 -12.46 -36.12 58.57
CA ASN A 497 -12.63 -36.72 57.25
C ASN A 497 -11.31 -36.90 56.48
N LEU A 498 -10.20 -36.34 56.99
CA LEU A 498 -8.88 -36.41 56.35
C LEU A 498 -7.77 -36.30 57.40
N LEU A 499 -6.97 -37.36 57.58
CA LEU A 499 -6.05 -37.47 58.72
C LEU A 499 -4.64 -36.89 58.45
N VAL A 500 -4.11 -37.01 57.23
CA VAL A 500 -2.81 -36.45 56.80
C VAL A 500 -1.66 -36.65 57.82
N SER A 501 -1.56 -37.83 58.45
CA SER A 501 -0.57 -38.09 59.50
C SER A 501 0.75 -38.69 58.96
N GLY A 502 0.74 -39.23 57.73
CA GLY A 502 1.92 -39.87 57.11
C GLY A 502 2.85 -38.95 56.33
N PHE A 503 2.47 -37.69 56.11
CA PHE A 503 3.27 -36.68 55.41
C PHE A 503 2.84 -35.28 55.84
N HIS A 504 3.78 -34.34 55.90
CA HIS A 504 3.50 -32.96 56.33
C HIS A 504 3.88 -31.89 55.29
N GLY A 505 4.57 -32.29 54.22
CA GLY A 505 4.90 -31.38 53.15
C GLY A 505 5.38 -32.05 51.87
N GLU A 506 5.37 -31.27 50.80
CA GLU A 506 5.71 -31.68 49.43
C GLU A 506 6.64 -30.64 48.80
N ASN A 507 7.73 -31.10 48.17
CA ASN A 507 8.61 -30.24 47.38
C ASN A 507 8.41 -30.51 45.89
N ASP A 508 8.06 -29.49 45.12
CA ASP A 508 7.85 -29.58 43.68
C ASP A 508 8.99 -28.88 42.94
N LEU A 509 9.59 -29.58 41.97
CA LEU A 509 10.51 -29.01 40.99
C LEU A 509 9.92 -29.25 39.60
N SER A 510 9.78 -28.19 38.80
CA SER A 510 9.27 -28.29 37.44
C SER A 510 10.03 -27.41 36.45
N PHE A 511 10.09 -27.90 35.22
CA PHE A 511 10.65 -27.21 34.06
C PHE A 511 9.52 -27.04 33.04
N LEU A 512 9.19 -25.80 32.73
CA LEU A 512 8.19 -25.42 31.73
C LEU A 512 8.88 -24.75 30.55
N THR A 513 8.76 -25.30 29.36
CA THR A 513 9.26 -24.68 28.12
C THR A 513 8.10 -24.26 27.24
N GLU A 514 8.06 -22.99 26.84
CA GLU A 514 7.10 -22.41 25.89
C GLU A 514 7.81 -22.18 24.54
N LEU A 515 7.28 -22.77 23.47
CA LEU A 515 7.84 -22.72 22.11
C LEU A 515 6.78 -22.20 21.13
N PRO A 516 7.05 -21.13 20.36
CA PRO A 516 6.18 -20.67 19.28
C PRO A 516 6.53 -21.45 18.00
N VAL A 517 5.75 -22.49 17.68
CA VAL A 517 5.95 -23.30 16.47
C VAL A 517 4.99 -22.81 15.39
N THR A 518 5.46 -22.04 14.41
CA THR A 518 4.64 -21.63 13.25
C THR A 518 3.33 -20.95 13.70
N ASP A 519 3.45 -19.97 14.60
CA ASP A 519 2.34 -19.25 15.27
C ASP A 519 1.43 -20.09 16.20
N ASN A 520 1.75 -21.37 16.42
CA ASN A 520 1.04 -22.27 17.32
C ASN A 520 1.85 -22.47 18.62
N PRO A 521 1.41 -21.89 19.75
CA PRO A 521 2.09 -22.06 21.02
C PRO A 521 2.08 -23.52 21.48
N MET A 522 3.24 -24.02 21.84
CA MET A 522 3.42 -25.32 22.47
C MET A 522 4.05 -25.14 23.85
N ARG A 523 3.52 -25.85 24.86
CA ARG A 523 4.08 -25.88 26.21
C ARG A 523 4.37 -27.30 26.63
N VAL A 524 5.58 -27.50 27.15
CA VAL A 524 6.00 -28.77 27.72
C VAL A 524 6.41 -28.55 29.16
N THR A 525 5.80 -29.30 30.08
CA THR A 525 6.17 -29.31 31.50
C THR A 525 6.67 -30.69 31.88
N LEU A 526 7.82 -30.75 32.54
CA LEU A 526 8.32 -31.94 33.21
C LEU A 526 8.60 -31.59 34.65
N GLY A 527 8.14 -32.41 35.60
CA GLY A 527 8.30 -32.11 37.01
C GLY A 527 8.32 -33.31 37.91
N ARG A 528 8.75 -33.07 39.15
CA ARG A 528 8.79 -34.06 40.22
C ARG A 528 8.28 -33.43 41.51
N ASN A 529 7.23 -34.03 42.06
CA ASN A 529 6.67 -33.71 43.36
C ASN A 529 7.18 -34.74 44.38
N GLN A 530 8.12 -34.32 45.23
CA GLN A 530 8.74 -35.12 46.27
C GLN A 530 7.93 -35.07 47.57
N ARG A 531 7.73 -36.24 48.18
CA ARG A 531 7.04 -36.42 49.46
C ARG A 531 7.66 -37.59 50.22
N SER A 532 7.54 -37.59 51.54
CA SER A 532 8.17 -38.56 52.44
C SER A 532 7.70 -40.00 52.21
N ASP A 533 6.44 -40.20 51.84
CA ASP A 533 5.83 -41.50 51.56
C ASP A 533 6.08 -41.92 50.10
N LYS A 534 5.68 -41.10 49.12
CA LYS A 534 5.78 -41.40 47.70
C LYS A 534 5.91 -40.14 46.86
N SER A 535 7.01 -40.07 46.09
CA SER A 535 7.22 -39.02 45.09
C SER A 535 6.47 -39.33 43.78
N LEU A 536 6.00 -38.28 43.10
CA LEU A 536 5.43 -38.34 41.76
C LEU A 536 6.35 -37.67 40.75
N THR A 537 6.51 -38.26 39.58
CA THR A 537 7.09 -37.61 38.40
C THR A 537 5.97 -37.43 37.39
N TYR A 538 5.82 -36.22 36.86
CA TYR A 538 4.72 -35.85 35.99
C TYR A 538 5.18 -35.13 34.74
N GLY A 539 4.35 -35.20 33.71
CA GLY A 539 4.56 -34.54 32.44
C GLY A 539 3.27 -33.89 31.96
N ARG A 540 3.39 -32.77 31.25
CA ARG A 540 2.27 -32.12 30.58
C ARG A 540 2.71 -31.57 29.23
N PHE A 541 1.88 -31.80 28.22
CA PHE A 541 2.02 -31.28 26.87
C PHE A 541 0.74 -30.51 26.53
N GLU A 542 0.89 -29.24 26.17
CA GLU A 542 -0.21 -28.39 25.71
C GLU A 542 0.17 -27.83 24.33
N TRP A 543 -0.76 -27.96 23.37
CA TRP A 543 -0.58 -27.43 22.02
C TRP A 543 -1.84 -26.67 21.60
N ILE A 544 -1.66 -25.41 21.22
CA ILE A 544 -2.73 -24.55 20.72
C ILE A 544 -2.57 -24.44 19.21
N HIS A 545 -3.57 -24.88 18.46
CA HIS A 545 -3.58 -24.80 17.01
C HIS A 545 -4.60 -23.76 16.53
N VAL A 546 -4.13 -22.73 15.82
CA VAL A 546 -4.96 -21.67 15.26
C VAL A 546 -5.49 -22.11 13.90
N LEU A 547 -6.79 -22.40 13.81
CA LEU A 547 -7.45 -22.80 12.56
C LEU A 547 -7.84 -21.59 11.70
N SER A 548 -8.25 -20.50 12.35
CA SER A 548 -8.53 -19.20 11.73
C SER A 548 -8.37 -18.08 12.79
N PRO A 549 -8.33 -16.80 12.40
CA PRO A 549 -8.26 -15.69 13.36
C PRO A 549 -9.39 -15.67 14.40
N ARG A 550 -10.50 -16.37 14.13
CA ARG A 550 -11.67 -16.46 15.03
C ARG A 550 -11.80 -17.81 15.74
N LEU A 551 -10.98 -18.81 15.43
CA LEU A 551 -11.14 -20.18 15.91
C LEU A 551 -9.78 -20.84 16.20
N ASN A 552 -9.63 -21.37 17.40
CA ASN A 552 -8.47 -22.16 17.80
C ASN A 552 -8.90 -23.45 18.50
N THR A 553 -7.99 -24.42 18.52
CA THR A 553 -8.13 -25.67 19.25
C THR A 553 -6.98 -25.84 20.24
N ARG A 554 -7.22 -26.59 21.31
CA ARG A 554 -6.23 -26.88 22.35
C ARG A 554 -6.21 -28.38 22.63
N LEU A 555 -5.06 -29.00 22.42
CA LEU A 555 -4.78 -30.35 22.89
C LEU A 555 -3.99 -30.26 24.19
N ASP A 556 -4.44 -30.94 25.23
CA ASP A 556 -3.75 -31.01 26.52
C ASP A 556 -3.65 -32.45 27.00
N VAL A 557 -2.42 -32.90 27.22
CA VAL A 557 -2.08 -34.25 27.67
C VAL A 557 -1.26 -34.12 28.95
N SER A 558 -1.72 -34.74 30.04
CA SER A 558 -1.02 -34.76 31.32
C SER A 558 -0.93 -36.17 31.85
N LEU A 559 0.24 -36.53 32.37
CA LEU A 559 0.54 -37.82 32.96
C LEU A 559 0.99 -37.63 34.41
N ASN A 560 0.43 -38.42 35.32
CA ASN A 560 0.71 -38.42 36.76
C ASN A 560 0.58 -37.04 37.44
N GLY A 561 -0.28 -36.17 36.92
CA GLY A 561 -0.50 -34.84 37.46
C GLY A 561 -1.13 -34.89 38.86
N LEU A 562 -0.83 -33.90 39.70
CA LEU A 562 -1.58 -33.69 40.94
C LEU A 562 -3.03 -33.30 40.58
N THR A 563 -3.97 -33.78 41.39
CA THR A 563 -5.40 -33.56 41.16
C THR A 563 -6.04 -32.89 42.37
N GLU A 564 -6.93 -31.94 42.13
CA GLU A 564 -7.54 -31.08 43.17
C GLU A 564 -9.08 -31.16 43.18
N GLU A 565 -9.65 -32.18 42.54
CA GLU A 565 -11.12 -32.36 42.50
C GLU A 565 -11.70 -32.46 43.91
N THR A 566 -10.99 -33.13 44.82
CA THR A 566 -11.33 -33.23 46.26
C THR A 566 -10.06 -33.15 47.12
N SER A 567 -10.23 -32.81 48.40
CA SER A 567 -9.15 -32.79 49.41
C SER A 567 -8.49 -34.17 49.56
N ALA A 568 -9.31 -35.23 49.66
CA ALA A 568 -8.84 -36.61 49.80
C ALA A 568 -8.08 -37.08 48.56
N LEU A 569 -8.58 -36.81 47.36
CA LEU A 569 -7.90 -37.18 46.13
C LEU A 569 -6.59 -36.41 45.94
N ARG A 570 -6.53 -35.13 46.35
CA ARG A 570 -5.28 -34.35 46.37
C ARG A 570 -4.23 -34.93 47.32
N ALA A 571 -4.66 -35.55 48.41
CA ALA A 571 -3.78 -36.17 49.40
C ALA A 571 -3.20 -37.51 48.92
N ILE A 572 -3.98 -38.34 48.21
CA ILE A 572 -3.59 -39.73 47.91
C ILE A 572 -3.32 -40.03 46.43
N GLY A 573 -3.77 -39.16 45.53
CA GLY A 573 -3.95 -39.50 44.12
C GLY A 573 -3.07 -38.75 43.13
N SER A 574 -3.08 -39.26 41.90
CA SER A 574 -2.59 -38.65 40.67
C SER A 574 -3.66 -38.76 39.57
N LYS A 575 -3.53 -37.95 38.53
CA LYS A 575 -4.45 -37.91 37.39
C LYS A 575 -3.69 -37.91 36.08
N ASP A 576 -4.10 -38.81 35.20
CA ASP A 576 -3.81 -38.73 33.77
C ASP A 576 -4.99 -38.07 33.06
N LYS A 577 -4.71 -37.16 32.14
CA LYS A 577 -5.73 -36.41 31.41
C LYS A 577 -5.35 -36.28 29.94
N VAL A 578 -6.33 -36.50 29.07
CA VAL A 578 -6.27 -36.09 27.66
C VAL A 578 -7.51 -35.25 27.39
N SER A 579 -7.33 -34.00 26.97
CA SER A 579 -8.41 -33.08 26.67
C SER A 579 -8.24 -32.38 25.33
N LEU A 580 -9.37 -32.21 24.65
CA LEU A 580 -9.50 -31.43 23.42
C LEU A 580 -10.47 -30.28 23.68
N GLY A 581 -9.99 -29.06 23.47
CA GLY A 581 -10.77 -27.83 23.58
C GLY A 581 -10.89 -27.13 22.22
N VAL A 582 -12.02 -26.45 22.02
CA VAL A 582 -12.26 -25.55 20.89
C VAL A 582 -12.70 -24.21 21.49
N SER A 583 -12.12 -23.11 21.01
CA SER A 583 -12.57 -21.78 21.39
C SER A 583 -12.52 -20.79 20.24
N GLY A 584 -13.46 -19.85 20.23
CA GLY A 584 -13.55 -18.88 19.15
C GLY A 584 -14.46 -17.69 19.42
N ASN A 585 -14.29 -16.64 18.62
CA ASN A 585 -15.12 -15.44 18.63
C ASN A 585 -16.27 -15.63 17.63
N LEU A 586 -17.51 -15.59 18.14
CA LEU A 586 -18.72 -15.65 17.33
C LEU A 586 -19.02 -14.29 16.70
N THR A 587 -18.75 -13.20 17.44
CA THR A 587 -18.82 -11.80 17.01
C THR A 587 -17.70 -11.00 17.67
N ASP A 588 -17.57 -9.71 17.37
CA ASP A 588 -16.55 -8.83 17.99
C ASP A 588 -16.76 -8.59 19.51
N LEU A 589 -17.86 -9.10 20.06
CA LEU A 589 -18.22 -8.99 21.47
C LEU A 589 -18.45 -10.35 22.13
N THR A 590 -18.71 -11.40 21.36
CA THR A 590 -19.18 -12.70 21.88
C THR A 590 -18.20 -13.81 21.56
N TYR A 591 -17.90 -14.65 22.54
CA TYR A 591 -17.03 -15.81 22.40
C TYR A 591 -17.72 -17.07 22.91
N ALA A 592 -17.25 -18.22 22.43
CA ALA A 592 -17.64 -19.53 22.93
C ALA A 592 -16.42 -20.43 23.10
N ARG A 593 -16.47 -21.30 24.10
CA ARG A 593 -15.48 -22.36 24.34
C ARG A 593 -16.16 -23.64 24.80
N ALA A 594 -15.62 -24.77 24.35
CA ALA A 594 -16.02 -26.09 24.79
C ALA A 594 -14.79 -26.97 24.95
N GLU A 595 -14.77 -27.83 25.97
CA GLU A 595 -13.70 -28.79 26.20
C GLU A 595 -14.27 -30.15 26.60
N MET A 596 -13.66 -31.20 26.08
CA MET A 596 -13.92 -32.58 26.47
C MET A 596 -12.61 -33.22 26.95
N ALA A 597 -12.66 -33.86 28.10
CA ALA A 597 -11.53 -34.51 28.74
C ALA A 597 -11.84 -35.97 29.06
N ARG A 598 -10.90 -36.87 28.80
CA ARG A 598 -10.83 -38.22 29.37
C ARG A 598 -9.83 -38.22 30.52
N GLN A 599 -10.21 -38.82 31.64
CA GLN A 599 -9.45 -38.75 32.88
C GLN A 599 -9.30 -40.14 33.50
N ASN A 600 -8.09 -40.47 33.96
CA ASN A 600 -7.83 -41.65 34.78
C ASN A 600 -7.26 -41.19 36.11
N PHE A 601 -7.80 -41.71 37.20
CA PHE A 601 -7.42 -41.38 38.56
C PHE A 601 -6.73 -42.58 39.19
N ASN A 602 -5.53 -42.37 39.68
CA ASN A 602 -4.70 -43.38 40.31
C ASN A 602 -4.27 -42.92 41.70
N THR A 603 -3.81 -43.83 42.55
CA THR A 603 -3.05 -43.47 43.74
C THR A 603 -1.65 -43.00 43.34
N ARG A 604 -0.93 -42.37 44.27
CA ARG A 604 0.50 -42.06 44.06
C ARG A 604 1.37 -43.30 43.83
N ASN A 605 0.89 -44.49 44.20
CA ASN A 605 1.56 -45.76 43.96
C ASN A 605 1.17 -46.40 42.61
N GLY A 606 0.19 -45.84 41.89
CA GLY A 606 -0.27 -46.33 40.60
C GLY A 606 -1.50 -47.25 40.67
N ASP A 607 -2.11 -47.45 41.83
CA ASP A 607 -3.35 -48.23 41.94
C ASP A 607 -4.53 -47.45 41.37
N ALA A 608 -5.39 -48.09 40.59
CA ALA A 608 -6.55 -47.44 40.00
C ALA A 608 -7.59 -47.03 41.06
N LEU A 609 -8.00 -45.76 41.04
CA LEU A 609 -9.12 -45.22 41.84
C LEU A 609 -10.39 -45.06 41.00
N GLY A 610 -10.23 -44.79 39.70
CA GLY A 610 -11.35 -44.69 38.77
C GLY A 610 -10.96 -44.05 37.45
N HIS A 611 -11.92 -43.95 36.54
CA HIS A 611 -11.73 -43.27 35.27
C HIS A 611 -13.04 -42.63 34.80
N GLY A 612 -12.97 -41.62 33.95
CA GLY A 612 -14.17 -40.91 33.54
C GLY A 612 -13.97 -39.90 32.42
N TYR A 613 -15.04 -39.16 32.18
CA TYR A 613 -15.08 -38.09 31.19
C TYR A 613 -15.66 -36.83 31.79
N ARG A 614 -15.14 -35.69 31.37
CA ARG A 614 -15.63 -34.36 31.71
C ARG A 614 -15.86 -33.56 30.44
N VAL A 615 -17.01 -32.90 30.39
CA VAL A 615 -17.35 -31.94 29.35
C VAL A 615 -17.61 -30.61 30.02
N GLU A 616 -17.07 -29.53 29.47
CA GLU A 616 -17.34 -28.18 29.92
C GLU A 616 -17.60 -27.25 28.74
N GLY A 617 -18.44 -26.24 28.98
CA GLY A 617 -18.82 -25.27 27.97
C GLY A 617 -19.03 -23.91 28.60
N GLU A 618 -18.68 -22.87 27.85
CA GLU A 618 -18.90 -21.49 28.22
C GLU A 618 -19.18 -20.63 26.99
N MET A 619 -20.11 -19.70 27.14
CA MET A 619 -20.38 -18.65 26.17
C MET A 619 -20.43 -17.32 26.91
N GLY A 620 -19.73 -16.32 26.39
CA GLY A 620 -19.63 -15.01 27.04
C GLY A 620 -19.73 -13.86 26.06
N THR A 621 -20.14 -12.71 26.57
CA THR A 621 -20.27 -11.45 25.82
C THR A 621 -19.65 -10.29 26.60
N THR A 622 -19.02 -9.37 25.87
CA THR A 622 -18.44 -8.14 26.42
C THR A 622 -19.51 -7.05 26.43
N VAL A 623 -19.89 -6.60 27.63
CA VAL A 623 -20.91 -5.58 27.85
C VAL A 623 -20.33 -4.17 27.73
N LEU A 624 -19.13 -3.96 28.29
CA LEU A 624 -18.40 -2.69 28.19
C LEU A 624 -16.94 -2.98 27.81
N LYS A 625 -16.47 -2.35 26.71
CA LYS A 625 -15.08 -2.47 26.23
C LYS A 625 -14.12 -1.52 26.93
N SER A 626 -14.60 -0.34 27.35
CA SER A 626 -13.81 0.68 28.04
C SER A 626 -13.61 0.35 29.52
N ILE A 627 -12.58 0.90 30.15
CA ILE A 627 -12.26 0.64 31.56
C ILE A 627 -13.34 1.26 32.47
N PRO A 628 -13.97 0.48 33.38
CA PRO A 628 -13.72 -0.94 33.63
C PRO A 628 -14.36 -1.85 32.57
N ALA A 629 -13.57 -2.74 31.97
CA ALA A 629 -14.09 -3.68 30.98
C ALA A 629 -14.96 -4.73 31.68
N TRP A 630 -16.17 -4.95 31.16
CA TRP A 630 -17.16 -5.83 31.78
C TRP A 630 -17.56 -6.96 30.83
N GLN A 631 -17.45 -8.19 31.30
CA GLN A 631 -17.85 -9.39 30.56
C GLN A 631 -18.88 -10.18 31.37
N MET A 632 -19.88 -10.72 30.69
CA MET A 632 -20.85 -11.66 31.24
C MET A 632 -20.71 -13.01 30.54
N ARG A 633 -20.95 -14.10 31.27
CA ARG A 633 -20.85 -15.46 30.73
C ARG A 633 -21.91 -16.39 31.30
N ILE A 634 -22.28 -17.39 30.51
CA ILE A 634 -22.95 -18.61 30.96
C ILE A 634 -21.96 -19.75 30.82
N SER A 635 -21.81 -20.56 31.86
CA SER A 635 -20.88 -21.69 31.85
C SER A 635 -21.41 -22.87 32.65
N GLY A 636 -20.96 -24.06 32.29
CA GLY A 636 -21.31 -25.28 32.98
C GLY A 636 -20.36 -26.42 32.65
N SER A 637 -20.40 -27.45 33.50
CA SER A 637 -19.60 -28.66 33.34
C SER A 637 -20.40 -29.89 33.73
N SER A 638 -20.05 -31.04 33.17
CA SER A 638 -20.58 -32.33 33.56
C SER A 638 -19.46 -33.37 33.56
N GLU A 639 -19.32 -34.06 34.67
CA GLU A 639 -18.32 -35.08 34.92
C GLU A 639 -19.00 -36.40 35.29
N ARG A 640 -18.51 -37.50 34.73
CA ARG A 640 -18.97 -38.86 35.02
C ARG A 640 -17.77 -39.78 35.17
N ASN A 641 -17.65 -40.36 36.35
CA ASN A 641 -16.56 -41.25 36.73
C ASN A 641 -17.10 -42.62 37.10
N ARG A 642 -16.35 -43.65 36.71
CA ARG A 642 -16.49 -45.02 37.19
C ARG A 642 -15.38 -45.27 38.20
N VAL A 643 -15.77 -45.53 39.43
CA VAL A 643 -14.86 -45.77 40.56
C VAL A 643 -14.63 -47.26 40.78
N THR A 644 -13.53 -47.63 41.43
CA THR A 644 -13.26 -49.01 41.85
C THR A 644 -14.05 -49.37 43.12
N ASP A 645 -14.23 -50.66 43.43
CA ASP A 645 -15.13 -51.08 44.53
C ASP A 645 -14.58 -50.82 45.94
N ARG A 646 -13.25 -50.76 46.09
CA ARG A 646 -12.58 -50.63 47.40
C ARG A 646 -11.33 -49.76 47.30
N LEU A 647 -11.08 -48.99 48.35
CA LEU A 647 -9.82 -48.26 48.52
C LEU A 647 -8.70 -49.24 48.92
N PRO A 648 -7.46 -49.05 48.42
CA PRO A 648 -6.31 -49.80 48.90
C PRO A 648 -6.11 -49.66 50.41
N ALA A 649 -5.91 -50.78 51.11
CA ALA A 649 -5.90 -50.83 52.58
C ALA A 649 -4.82 -49.94 53.22
N TYR A 650 -3.69 -49.72 52.55
CA TYR A 650 -2.58 -48.89 53.06
C TYR A 650 -2.93 -47.39 53.16
N LEU A 651 -4.02 -46.93 52.53
CA LEU A 651 -4.47 -45.55 52.59
C LEU A 651 -5.33 -45.27 53.84
N ILE A 652 -5.93 -46.32 54.41
CA ILE A 652 -6.82 -46.25 55.57
C ILE A 652 -6.01 -46.27 56.86
N GLY A 653 -6.21 -45.28 57.73
CA GLY A 653 -5.46 -45.02 58.96
C GLY A 653 -4.47 -43.87 58.81
N PRO A 654 -3.40 -43.99 57.99
CA PRO A 654 -2.38 -42.95 57.86
C PRO A 654 -2.80 -41.67 57.13
N VAL A 655 -3.76 -41.76 56.21
CA VAL A 655 -4.18 -40.61 55.37
C VAL A 655 -5.69 -40.44 55.37
N LEU A 656 -6.44 -41.53 55.20
CA LEU A 656 -7.90 -41.55 55.19
C LEU A 656 -8.46 -42.23 56.45
N PRO A 657 -9.62 -41.82 56.98
CA PRO A 657 -10.24 -42.47 58.12
C PRO A 657 -10.85 -43.84 57.75
N ALA A 658 -11.13 -44.67 58.77
CA ALA A 658 -11.65 -46.04 58.59
C ALA A 658 -13.03 -46.11 57.91
N PHE A 659 -13.82 -45.05 57.99
CA PHE A 659 -15.15 -44.95 57.36
C PHE A 659 -15.10 -44.43 55.92
N GLN A 660 -13.93 -44.09 55.38
CA GLN A 660 -13.82 -43.51 54.04
C GLN A 660 -14.16 -44.55 52.96
N THR A 661 -15.00 -44.16 52.00
CA THR A 661 -15.30 -44.95 50.80
C THR A 661 -14.69 -44.30 49.57
N ILE A 662 -14.61 -45.03 48.47
CA ILE A 662 -14.12 -44.51 47.18
C ILE A 662 -14.92 -43.30 46.68
N GLU A 663 -16.24 -43.28 46.92
CA GLU A 663 -17.13 -42.17 46.55
C GLU A 663 -16.86 -40.91 47.39
N GLY A 664 -16.34 -41.10 48.62
CA GLY A 664 -15.81 -40.04 49.47
C GLY A 664 -14.46 -39.49 49.01
N VAL A 665 -13.83 -40.07 47.99
CA VAL A 665 -12.57 -39.61 47.40
C VAL A 665 -12.81 -39.02 46.01
N LEU A 666 -13.61 -39.69 45.18
CA LEU A 666 -13.89 -39.31 43.80
C LEU A 666 -15.40 -39.41 43.54
N ALA A 667 -16.02 -38.29 43.17
CA ALA A 667 -17.44 -38.29 42.84
C ALA A 667 -17.69 -39.09 41.56
N THR A 668 -18.73 -39.93 41.57
CA THR A 668 -19.16 -40.69 40.39
C THR A 668 -19.84 -39.79 39.35
N ARG A 669 -20.50 -38.71 39.79
CA ARG A 669 -21.09 -37.69 38.91
C ARG A 669 -21.04 -36.32 39.58
N PHE A 670 -20.71 -35.31 38.79
CA PHE A 670 -20.77 -33.92 39.23
C PHE A 670 -21.12 -33.02 38.05
N SER A 671 -22.07 -32.11 38.23
CA SER A 671 -22.44 -31.18 37.16
C SER A 671 -22.69 -29.79 37.72
N THR A 672 -22.39 -28.76 36.93
CA THR A 672 -22.59 -27.36 37.29
C THR A 672 -23.19 -26.60 36.11
N LEU A 673 -24.01 -25.59 36.40
CA LEU A 673 -24.50 -24.63 35.42
C LEU A 673 -24.77 -23.30 36.11
N GLY A 674 -24.29 -22.21 35.53
CA GLY A 674 -24.45 -20.89 36.12
C GLY A 674 -24.06 -19.76 35.20
N ILE A 675 -24.19 -18.55 35.73
CA ILE A 675 -23.84 -17.30 35.10
C ILE A 675 -22.73 -16.62 35.88
N GLY A 676 -21.84 -15.93 35.18
CA GLY A 676 -20.76 -15.18 35.80
C GLY A 676 -20.56 -13.81 35.18
N ALA A 677 -19.90 -12.94 35.92
CA ALA A 677 -19.51 -11.61 35.50
C ALA A 677 -18.05 -11.36 35.90
N THR A 678 -17.27 -10.79 34.98
CA THR A 678 -15.90 -10.36 35.22
C THR A 678 -15.80 -8.87 34.96
N LEU A 679 -15.34 -8.13 35.96
CA LEU A 679 -14.98 -6.72 35.85
C LEU A 679 -13.45 -6.62 35.86
N ARG A 680 -12.87 -6.01 34.83
CA ARG A 680 -11.43 -5.70 34.77
C ARG A 680 -11.24 -4.20 34.85
N PHE A 681 -10.30 -3.75 35.67
CA PHE A 681 -10.02 -2.33 35.87
C PHE A 681 -8.52 -2.06 35.72
N GLY A 682 -8.18 -0.82 35.37
CA GLY A 682 -6.81 -0.44 35.00
C GLY A 682 -6.40 -0.94 33.60
N GLN A 683 -5.19 -0.58 33.17
CA GLN A 683 -4.58 -1.06 31.92
C GLN A 683 -3.50 -2.09 32.24
N ALA A 684 -3.66 -3.31 31.69
CA ALA A 684 -2.66 -4.37 31.80
C ALA A 684 -1.52 -4.20 30.78
N GLU A 685 -1.78 -3.48 29.69
CA GLU A 685 -0.84 -3.23 28.59
C GLU A 685 -0.63 -1.72 28.44
N GLY A 686 0.63 -1.29 28.36
CA GLY A 686 0.99 0.13 28.20
C GLY A 686 2.25 0.53 28.98
N ARG A 687 2.84 1.65 28.54
CA ARG A 687 4.08 2.25 29.06
C ARG A 687 4.00 2.62 30.54
N GLU A 688 2.80 2.95 31.01
CA GLU A 688 2.53 3.20 32.42
C GLU A 688 2.05 1.91 33.06
N ARG A 689 2.96 1.24 33.77
CA ARG A 689 2.56 0.19 34.71
C ARG A 689 1.66 0.85 35.75
N ARG A 690 0.34 0.78 35.52
CA ARG A 690 -0.69 1.24 36.47
C ARG A 690 -1.25 0.05 37.21
N VAL A 691 -1.81 0.32 38.39
CA VAL A 691 -2.55 -0.68 39.14
C VAL A 691 -3.70 -1.19 38.28
N HIS A 692 -3.75 -2.50 38.09
CA HIS A 692 -4.81 -3.15 37.33
C HIS A 692 -5.19 -4.47 37.98
N GLY A 693 -6.41 -4.91 37.72
CA GLY A 693 -6.94 -6.08 38.41
C GLY A 693 -8.26 -6.55 37.84
N LEU A 694 -8.83 -7.53 38.50
CA LEU A 694 -10.13 -8.07 38.18
C LEU A 694 -10.92 -8.45 39.42
N ILE A 695 -12.24 -8.39 39.29
CA ILE A 695 -13.20 -9.03 40.18
C ILE A 695 -14.05 -9.93 39.31
N ASP A 696 -14.14 -11.20 39.67
CA ASP A 696 -14.88 -12.23 38.97
C ASP A 696 -15.86 -12.89 39.95
N GLY A 697 -17.13 -12.92 39.58
CA GLY A 697 -18.18 -13.60 40.33
C GLY A 697 -18.92 -14.58 39.44
N TRP A 698 -19.29 -15.73 39.98
CA TRP A 698 -20.11 -16.74 39.32
C TRP A 698 -21.12 -17.33 40.30
N VAL A 699 -22.34 -17.53 39.84
CA VAL A 699 -23.44 -18.12 40.62
C VAL A 699 -24.22 -19.10 39.76
N GLY A 700 -24.65 -20.21 40.37
CA GLY A 700 -25.31 -21.28 39.65
C GLY A 700 -25.87 -22.37 40.56
N LYS A 701 -26.07 -23.54 39.96
CA LYS A 701 -26.45 -24.77 40.67
C LYS A 701 -25.43 -25.87 40.41
N GLN A 702 -25.32 -26.77 41.37
CA GLN A 702 -24.53 -27.98 41.25
C GLN A 702 -25.36 -29.24 41.55
N TRP A 703 -25.08 -30.32 40.83
CA TRP A 703 -25.77 -31.62 40.94
C TRP A 703 -24.75 -32.72 41.26
N PRO A 704 -25.14 -33.77 42.00
CA PRO A 704 -26.51 -34.19 42.32
C PRO A 704 -27.17 -33.54 43.54
N ALA A 705 -26.40 -32.87 44.41
CA ALA A 705 -26.94 -32.27 45.65
C ALA A 705 -28.01 -31.19 45.43
N SER A 706 -28.08 -30.61 44.21
CA SER A 706 -28.96 -29.48 43.85
C SER A 706 -28.70 -28.22 44.69
N ASP A 707 -27.48 -28.08 45.21
CA ASP A 707 -27.06 -26.95 46.03
C ASP A 707 -26.82 -25.70 45.18
N ARG A 708 -26.87 -24.54 45.87
CA ARG A 708 -26.42 -23.27 45.31
C ARG A 708 -24.91 -23.29 45.17
N ALA A 709 -24.44 -22.97 43.97
CA ALA A 709 -23.03 -22.96 43.62
C ALA A 709 -22.61 -21.50 43.40
N TYR A 710 -21.47 -21.09 43.97
CA TYR A 710 -20.95 -19.73 43.85
C TYR A 710 -19.43 -19.69 43.94
N SER A 711 -18.84 -18.77 43.20
CA SER A 711 -17.40 -18.51 43.15
C SER A 711 -17.17 -17.01 43.07
N LEU A 712 -16.20 -16.52 43.84
CA LEU A 712 -15.74 -15.15 43.86
C LEU A 712 -14.21 -15.13 43.83
N ARG A 713 -13.64 -14.31 42.96
CA ARG A 713 -12.20 -14.13 42.81
C ARG A 713 -11.90 -12.65 42.63
N ALA A 714 -10.92 -12.15 43.36
CA ALA A 714 -10.38 -10.81 43.19
C ALA A 714 -8.86 -10.89 43.04
N ALA A 715 -8.31 -10.20 42.04
CA ALA A 715 -6.88 -10.12 41.82
C ALA A 715 -6.46 -8.67 41.54
N LEU A 716 -5.33 -8.27 42.11
CA LEU A 716 -4.77 -6.93 42.00
C LEU A 716 -3.29 -7.05 41.65
N ASN A 717 -2.86 -6.29 40.65
CA ASN A 717 -1.46 -6.19 40.25
C ASN A 717 -0.99 -4.75 40.49
N ILE A 718 0.03 -4.60 41.33
CA ILE A 718 0.57 -3.35 41.81
C ILE A 718 2.02 -3.24 41.32
N PRO A 719 2.35 -2.29 40.44
CA PRO A 719 3.73 -2.03 40.06
C PRO A 719 4.45 -1.35 41.21
N VAL A 720 5.60 -1.91 41.59
CA VAL A 720 6.43 -1.40 42.70
C VAL A 720 7.73 -0.76 42.20
N SER A 721 8.16 -1.04 40.97
CA SER A 721 9.23 -0.34 40.27
C SER A 721 9.09 -0.49 38.75
N SER A 722 10.01 0.11 37.99
CA SER A 722 10.10 -0.07 36.53
C SER A 722 10.32 -1.53 36.10
N ALA A 723 10.88 -2.35 37.00
CA ALA A 723 11.21 -3.76 36.78
C ALA A 723 10.39 -4.71 37.67
N GLY A 724 9.72 -4.21 38.71
CA GLY A 724 9.06 -5.02 39.74
C GLY A 724 7.54 -4.85 39.81
N GLN A 725 6.83 -5.95 40.07
CA GLN A 725 5.38 -5.97 40.26
C GLN A 725 4.97 -6.95 41.36
N VAL A 726 4.00 -6.56 42.18
CA VAL A 726 3.34 -7.42 43.16
C VAL A 726 1.96 -7.80 42.65
N ARG A 727 1.61 -9.09 42.70
CA ARG A 727 0.26 -9.61 42.48
C ARG A 727 -0.30 -10.10 43.80
N ALA A 728 -1.50 -9.66 44.15
CA ALA A 728 -2.28 -10.19 45.26
C ALA A 728 -3.57 -10.82 44.70
N GLU A 729 -3.93 -11.99 45.17
CA GLU A 729 -5.16 -12.68 44.77
C GLU A 729 -5.86 -13.28 45.98
N ALA A 730 -7.19 -13.18 45.99
CA ALA A 730 -8.03 -13.88 46.93
C ALA A 730 -9.21 -14.54 46.19
N PHE A 731 -9.61 -15.73 46.62
CA PHE A 731 -10.74 -16.42 46.04
C PHE A 731 -11.51 -17.22 47.09
N TYR A 732 -12.78 -17.46 46.79
CA TYR A 732 -13.67 -18.34 47.51
C TYR A 732 -14.60 -19.02 46.52
N THR A 733 -14.74 -20.35 46.59
CA THR A 733 -15.68 -21.12 45.79
C THR A 733 -16.22 -22.30 46.60
N ASN A 734 -17.50 -22.61 46.47
CA ASN A 734 -18.05 -23.88 46.96
C ASN A 734 -18.30 -24.89 45.81
N VAL A 735 -17.84 -24.53 44.60
CA VAL A 735 -17.87 -25.39 43.42
C VAL A 735 -16.61 -26.24 43.42
N GLN A 736 -16.73 -27.45 43.96
CA GLN A 736 -15.65 -28.43 44.05
C GLN A 736 -16.24 -29.81 43.75
N GLY A 737 -15.45 -30.76 43.22
CA GLY A 737 -15.84 -31.94 42.42
C GLY A 737 -16.82 -32.96 43.03
N GLY A 738 -17.97 -32.52 43.54
CA GLY A 738 -19.16 -33.29 43.86
C GLY A 738 -19.19 -34.04 45.19
N VAL A 739 -18.04 -34.22 45.87
CA VAL A 739 -17.96 -35.08 47.06
C VAL A 739 -18.28 -34.34 48.36
N SER A 740 -17.97 -33.04 48.45
CA SER A 740 -18.28 -32.22 49.62
C SER A 740 -18.76 -30.84 49.20
N SER A 741 -19.69 -30.26 49.96
CA SER A 741 -20.11 -28.86 49.83
C SER A 741 -19.14 -27.88 50.51
N ALA A 742 -17.97 -28.35 50.95
CA ALA A 742 -17.00 -27.55 51.66
C ALA A 742 -16.32 -26.56 50.71
N ALA A 743 -16.05 -25.36 51.22
CA ALA A 743 -15.50 -24.28 50.42
C ALA A 743 -13.99 -24.49 50.14
N ASN A 744 -13.59 -24.20 48.90
CA ASN A 744 -12.22 -23.94 48.53
C ASN A 744 -11.97 -22.42 48.59
N ARG A 745 -11.01 -21.99 49.41
CA ARG A 745 -10.70 -20.56 49.59
C ARG A 745 -9.21 -20.35 49.74
N GLY A 746 -8.70 -19.24 49.26
CA GLY A 746 -7.28 -18.95 49.37
C GLY A 746 -6.95 -17.48 49.20
N ILE A 747 -5.77 -17.13 49.69
CA ILE A 747 -5.12 -15.85 49.47
C ILE A 747 -3.66 -16.09 49.08
N GLY A 748 -3.16 -15.34 48.11
CA GLY A 748 -1.78 -15.44 47.66
C GLY A 748 -1.20 -14.09 47.28
N VAL A 749 0.12 -13.98 47.44
CA VAL A 749 0.91 -12.81 47.06
C VAL A 749 2.16 -13.29 46.31
N TRP A 750 2.43 -12.66 45.17
CA TRP A 750 3.60 -12.93 44.34
C TRP A 750 4.34 -11.64 44.04
N TYR A 751 5.66 -11.64 44.14
CA TYR A 751 6.53 -10.59 43.66
C TYR A 751 7.28 -11.08 42.43
N ARG A 752 7.20 -10.32 41.33
CA ARG A 752 7.90 -10.59 40.07
C ARG A 752 8.86 -9.46 39.77
N HIS A 753 10.10 -9.82 39.45
CA HIS A 753 11.16 -8.91 39.01
C HIS A 753 11.64 -9.30 37.62
N GLU A 754 11.82 -8.31 36.75
CA GLU A 754 12.32 -8.46 35.38
C GLU A 754 13.71 -7.81 35.27
N PHE A 755 14.69 -8.53 34.73
CA PHE A 755 16.08 -8.09 34.56
C PHE A 755 16.37 -7.58 33.16
#